data_AF-A0A8D2EN99-F1
#
_entry.id   AF-A0A8D2EN99-F1
#
_cell.length_a   1.000
_cell.length_b   1.000
_cell.length_c   1.000
_cell.angle_alpha   90.00
_cell.angle_beta   90.00
_cell.angle_gamma   90.00
#
_symmetry.space_group_name_H-M   'P 1'
#
loop_
_entity.id
_entity.type
_entity.pdbx_description
1 polymer ?
#
loop_
_entity_poly.entity_id
_entity_poly.type
_entity_poly.pdbx_seq_one_letter_code
_entity_poly.pdbx_strand_id
1 'polypeptide(L)'
;VLRAAMGPRSWLAAPWGALPPRPPLLLLLLLLLLQPPPPTWALSPRISLPLGSEERPFLRFEAENISNYTALLLSRDGRTLYVGAREALFALNSNLSFLPGGEYQELLWSADAEKKQQCSFKGKDPQRDCQNYIKILLPLSSSYLFTCGTAAFSPMCTYINVENFTLARDEKGNVLLEDGKGRCPFDPNFKSTALVVDGELYTGTVSSFQGNDPAISRSQSLRPTKTESSLNWLQDPAFVASAYIPESLGSLQGDDDKIYFFFSETGQEFEFFENTIVSRIARICKGDEGGERVLQQRWTSFLKAQLLCSRPDDGFPFNVLQDVFTLSPSPQDWRDTLFYGVFTSQWHRGTTEGSAVCVFTMKDVQRVFSGLYKEVNRETQQWYTVTHPVPTPRPGACITNSARERKINSSLQLPDRVLNFLKDHFLMDGQVRSRMLLLQPQARYQRVAVHRVPGLHHAYDVLFLGTGDGRLHKAVNVGPRVHIIEELQIFSSGQPVQNLLLDTHRGLLYAASHSGVVQVPVANCSLYRSCGDCLLARDPYCAWSGSSCKHVSLYQPELATRQWIQDIEGANAKDLCSISSVVSLSFVPTGEKPCEQVQFQPNTVNTLACPLLSNLATRLWLHNGAPINASASCHVLPTGDLLLVGTQQLGEFQCWSLEEGFQQLVASYCPEVVEDGVADQTDQGGSVPVIISTSRVSAPAGGQASWGADKSYWKEFLVMCTLFVLAVLFPVLFLLYRHRNSMKVFLKQGECASVHPKTCPVVLPPETRPLNGLGPPSTPLDHRGYQALSDSPPGARVFTESEKRPLSIQDSFVEVSPVCPRPRVRLGSEIRDSVV
;
A
#
# COMPACT_ATOMS: atom_id res chain seq x y z
N VAL A 1 -58.91 -0.93 -0.23
CA VAL A 1 -59.93 -2.02 -0.35
C VAL A 1 -59.75 -2.97 0.84
N LEU A 2 -60.74 -3.82 1.16
CA LEU A 2 -60.81 -4.64 2.39
C LEU A 2 -59.58 -5.59 2.57
N ARG A 3 -59.11 -6.00 3.76
CA ARG A 3 -59.77 -6.68 4.92
C ARG A 3 -60.45 -8.00 4.51
N ALA A 4 -60.44 -9.10 5.28
CA ALA A 4 -59.88 -9.45 6.60
C ALA A 4 -59.31 -10.90 6.52
N ALA A 5 -59.01 -11.69 7.56
CA ALA A 5 -59.15 -11.64 9.04
C ALA A 5 -58.01 -12.50 9.67
N MET A 6 -57.86 -12.74 10.99
CA MET A 6 -58.76 -12.60 12.14
C MET A 6 -57.98 -12.19 13.42
N GLY A 7 -58.67 -11.79 14.49
CA GLY A 7 -58.07 -11.25 15.71
C GLY A 7 -57.75 -12.27 16.83
N PRO A 8 -57.09 -11.83 17.93
CA PRO A 8 -56.52 -12.72 18.96
C PRO A 8 -57.38 -12.88 20.22
N ARG A 9 -57.10 -13.92 21.04
CA ARG A 9 -57.35 -13.92 22.50
C ARG A 9 -56.52 -14.96 23.29
N SER A 10 -55.60 -14.42 24.09
CA SER A 10 -55.01 -14.92 25.35
C SER A 10 -55.49 -16.26 25.96
N TRP A 11 -54.52 -17.11 26.36
CA TRP A 11 -54.63 -17.99 27.54
C TRP A 11 -53.29 -18.07 28.30
N LEU A 12 -53.36 -17.85 29.62
CA LEU A 12 -52.47 -18.19 30.75
C LEU A 12 -50.94 -18.22 30.62
N ALA A 13 -50.29 -17.65 31.64
CA ALA A 13 -48.89 -17.92 32.00
C ALA A 13 -48.81 -18.95 33.15
N ALA A 14 -47.85 -19.86 33.08
CA ALA A 14 -47.42 -20.75 34.16
C ALA A 14 -45.90 -21.02 34.02
N PRO A 15 -45.16 -21.25 35.13
CA PRO A 15 -43.70 -21.06 35.13
C PRO A 15 -42.92 -22.23 34.54
N TRP A 16 -41.88 -21.93 33.77
CA TRP A 16 -40.83 -22.89 33.42
C TRP A 16 -39.77 -22.92 34.52
N GLY A 17 -39.66 -24.06 35.21
CA GLY A 17 -38.59 -24.31 36.18
C GLY A 17 -37.24 -24.44 35.49
N ALA A 18 -36.18 -23.90 36.09
CA ALA A 18 -34.84 -23.94 35.53
C ALA A 18 -34.26 -25.37 35.55
N LEU A 19 -34.14 -25.99 34.38
CA LEU A 19 -33.29 -27.16 34.16
C LEU A 19 -31.87 -26.68 33.78
N PRO A 20 -30.80 -27.27 34.33
CA PRO A 20 -29.44 -26.89 33.97
C PRO A 20 -29.13 -27.27 32.50
N PRO A 21 -28.28 -26.50 31.80
CA PRO A 21 -27.91 -26.82 30.42
C PRO A 21 -27.20 -28.17 30.37
N ARG A 22 -27.68 -29.07 29.48
CA ARG A 22 -27.08 -30.40 29.31
C ARG A 22 -25.63 -30.26 28.79
N PRO A 23 -24.64 -31.01 29.33
CA PRO A 23 -23.23 -30.85 28.97
C PRO A 23 -22.89 -30.90 27.46
N PRO A 24 -23.50 -31.73 26.59
CA PRO A 24 -23.17 -31.70 25.16
C PRO A 24 -23.50 -30.38 24.46
N LEU A 25 -24.47 -29.60 24.95
CA LEU A 25 -24.80 -28.31 24.31
C LEU A 25 -23.72 -27.25 24.57
N LEU A 26 -23.15 -27.25 25.78
CA LEU A 26 -22.04 -26.37 26.13
C LEU A 26 -20.76 -26.77 25.38
N LEU A 27 -20.53 -28.08 25.23
CA LEU A 27 -19.41 -28.61 24.45
C LEU A 27 -19.55 -28.26 22.96
N LEU A 28 -20.76 -28.32 22.40
CA LEU A 28 -21.03 -27.93 21.01
C LEU A 28 -20.82 -26.42 20.79
N LEU A 29 -21.25 -25.56 21.74
CA LEU A 29 -20.92 -24.14 21.68
C LEU A 29 -19.42 -23.87 21.79
N LEU A 30 -18.69 -24.58 22.67
CA LEU A 30 -17.23 -24.48 22.71
C LEU A 30 -16.59 -24.92 21.39
N LEU A 31 -17.06 -26.02 20.78
CA LEU A 31 -16.57 -26.48 19.48
C LEU A 31 -16.85 -25.48 18.36
N LEU A 32 -18.00 -24.80 18.37
CA LEU A 32 -18.32 -23.71 17.43
C LEU A 32 -17.52 -22.43 17.68
N LEU A 33 -17.09 -22.17 18.92
CA LEU A 33 -16.18 -21.06 19.29
C LEU A 33 -14.69 -21.42 19.12
N LEU A 34 -14.37 -22.71 18.97
CA LEU A 34 -13.04 -23.25 18.68
C LEU A 34 -12.82 -23.55 17.19
N GLN A 35 -13.87 -23.45 16.36
CA GLN A 35 -13.68 -23.31 14.92
C GLN A 35 -12.92 -22.00 14.68
N PRO A 36 -11.78 -22.01 13.96
CA PRO A 36 -11.20 -20.76 13.48
C PRO A 36 -12.26 -20.04 12.63
N PRO A 37 -12.28 -18.69 12.62
CA PRO A 37 -13.14 -17.98 11.67
C PRO A 37 -12.86 -18.50 10.26
N PRO A 38 -13.88 -18.67 9.39
CA PRO A 38 -13.65 -19.10 8.03
C PRO A 38 -12.60 -18.17 7.41
N PRO A 39 -11.53 -18.71 6.81
CA PRO A 39 -10.40 -17.89 6.39
C PRO A 39 -10.92 -16.81 5.46
N THR A 40 -10.80 -15.55 5.88
CA THR A 40 -11.04 -14.39 5.01
C THR A 40 -10.04 -14.53 3.88
N TRP A 41 -10.48 -15.09 2.74
CA TRP A 41 -9.59 -15.66 1.72
C TRP A 41 -8.56 -14.64 1.25
N ALA A 42 -7.38 -14.69 1.85
CA ALA A 42 -6.21 -13.95 1.40
C ALA A 42 -5.94 -14.45 -0.01
N LEU A 43 -6.00 -13.55 -0.99
CA LEU A 43 -5.87 -13.94 -2.40
C LEU A 43 -4.45 -14.45 -2.62
N SER A 44 -4.31 -15.77 -2.69
CA SER A 44 -3.05 -16.43 -3.03
C SER A 44 -2.70 -16.13 -4.49
N PRO A 45 -1.42 -15.88 -4.82
CA PRO A 45 -0.96 -15.90 -6.20
C PRO A 45 -1.25 -17.25 -6.82
N ARG A 46 -1.75 -17.30 -8.06
CA ARG A 46 -1.94 -18.56 -8.78
C ARG A 46 -0.61 -19.28 -8.98
N ILE A 47 0.45 -18.55 -9.29
CA ILE A 47 1.80 -19.08 -9.46
C ILE A 47 2.76 -18.29 -8.57
N SER A 48 3.70 -18.97 -7.90
CA SER A 48 4.77 -18.33 -7.12
C SER A 48 6.13 -18.84 -7.58
N LEU A 49 7.02 -17.94 -8.04
CA LEU A 49 8.33 -18.31 -8.59
C LEU A 49 9.48 -17.72 -7.76
N PRO A 50 10.49 -18.55 -7.40
CA PRO A 50 11.62 -18.13 -6.59
C PRO A 50 12.61 -17.24 -7.37
N LEU A 51 13.48 -16.57 -6.62
CA LEU A 51 14.56 -15.75 -7.14
C LEU A 51 15.48 -16.59 -8.05
N GLY A 52 15.61 -16.19 -9.32
CA GLY A 52 16.42 -16.93 -10.31
C GLY A 52 15.72 -18.12 -10.98
N SER A 53 14.38 -18.15 -11.03
CA SER A 53 13.66 -19.17 -11.81
C SER A 53 13.87 -19.04 -13.32
N GLU A 54 14.45 -20.08 -13.93
CA GLU A 54 14.62 -20.24 -15.39
C GLU A 54 13.29 -20.22 -16.17
N GLU A 55 12.15 -20.50 -15.54
CA GLU A 55 10.83 -20.45 -16.19
C GLU A 55 10.29 -19.02 -16.35
N ARG A 56 10.87 -18.05 -15.60
CA ARG A 56 10.49 -16.64 -15.64
C ARG A 56 11.73 -15.74 -15.53
N PRO A 57 12.63 -15.77 -16.53
CA PRO A 57 13.84 -14.98 -16.51
C PRO A 57 13.53 -13.48 -16.53
N PHE A 58 14.33 -12.74 -15.78
CA PHE A 58 14.38 -11.28 -15.76
C PHE A 58 15.84 -10.86 -15.63
N LEU A 59 16.19 -9.69 -16.13
CA LEU A 59 17.57 -9.21 -16.11
C LEU A 59 17.81 -8.31 -14.88
N ARG A 60 19.08 -8.16 -14.46
CA ARG A 60 19.49 -7.34 -13.31
C ARG A 60 20.63 -6.41 -13.72
N PHE A 61 20.55 -5.17 -13.24
CA PHE A 61 21.64 -4.21 -13.19
C PHE A 61 22.01 -3.90 -11.74
N GLU A 62 23.30 -3.92 -11.44
CA GLU A 62 23.92 -3.61 -10.14
C GLU A 62 25.33 -3.08 -10.42
N ALA A 63 25.72 -1.99 -9.78
CA ALA A 63 27.03 -1.35 -9.95
C ALA A 63 27.86 -1.45 -8.65
N GLU A 64 29.16 -1.72 -8.77
CA GLU A 64 30.03 -1.96 -7.62
C GLU A 64 30.05 -0.77 -6.64
N ASN A 65 29.91 -1.05 -5.34
CA ASN A 65 29.86 -0.08 -4.24
C ASN A 65 28.66 0.90 -4.23
N ILE A 66 27.78 0.84 -5.23
CA ILE A 66 26.60 1.69 -5.35
C ILE A 66 25.34 0.98 -4.83
N SER A 67 24.53 1.71 -4.06
CA SER A 67 23.31 1.20 -3.43
C SER A 67 22.18 2.24 -3.50
N ASN A 68 20.99 1.86 -3.03
CA ASN A 68 19.83 2.73 -2.86
C ASN A 68 19.39 3.36 -4.19
N TYR A 69 19.02 2.51 -5.14
CA TYR A 69 18.50 2.90 -6.46
C TYR A 69 17.07 3.46 -6.27
N THR A 70 16.98 4.77 -6.10
CA THR A 70 15.76 5.48 -5.64
C THR A 70 14.95 6.10 -6.77
N ALA A 71 15.60 6.58 -7.83
CA ALA A 71 14.95 7.27 -8.95
C ALA A 71 15.06 6.45 -10.24
N LEU A 72 13.96 6.37 -11.01
CA LEU A 72 13.89 5.76 -12.34
C LEU A 72 13.21 6.74 -13.29
N LEU A 73 13.77 6.94 -14.49
CA LEU A 73 13.19 7.74 -15.56
C LEU A 73 13.48 7.10 -16.91
N LEU A 74 12.43 6.80 -17.68
CA LEU A 74 12.59 6.26 -19.04
C LEU A 74 12.68 7.41 -20.05
N SER A 75 13.61 7.30 -20.99
CA SER A 75 13.69 8.16 -22.18
C SER A 75 12.45 8.03 -23.08
N ARG A 76 12.18 9.07 -23.87
CA ARG A 76 10.95 9.17 -24.69
C ARG A 76 10.83 8.11 -25.80
N ASP A 77 11.92 7.45 -26.18
CA ASP A 77 11.96 6.34 -27.16
C ASP A 77 12.11 4.95 -26.50
N GLY A 78 12.11 4.91 -25.16
CA GLY A 78 12.34 3.71 -24.36
C GLY A 78 13.74 3.10 -24.47
N ARG A 79 14.70 3.73 -25.17
CA ARG A 79 16.03 3.12 -25.41
C ARG A 79 16.92 3.19 -24.20
N THR A 80 16.83 4.27 -23.44
CA THR A 80 17.64 4.53 -22.24
C THR A 80 16.77 4.62 -21.00
N LEU A 81 17.11 3.85 -19.97
CA LEU A 81 16.61 4.02 -18.62
C LEU A 81 17.64 4.81 -17.82
N TYR A 82 17.26 6.00 -17.35
CA TYR A 82 18.06 6.77 -16.41
C TYR A 82 17.74 6.33 -14.99
N VAL A 83 18.77 6.10 -14.19
CA VAL A 83 18.67 5.61 -12.81
C VAL A 83 19.43 6.55 -11.89
N GLY A 84 18.80 6.97 -10.79
CA GLY A 84 19.45 7.72 -9.72
C GLY A 84 19.59 6.86 -8.46
N ALA A 85 20.80 6.80 -7.91
CA ALA A 85 21.14 5.96 -6.77
C ALA A 85 21.73 6.79 -5.60
N ARG A 86 22.48 6.16 -4.70
CA ARG A 86 23.40 6.85 -3.78
C ARG A 86 24.68 7.21 -4.52
N GLU A 87 25.01 8.49 -4.53
CA GLU A 87 26.24 9.12 -5.05
C GLU A 87 26.48 9.00 -6.56
N ALA A 88 25.64 8.29 -7.31
CA ALA A 88 25.76 8.09 -8.75
C ALA A 88 24.41 8.21 -9.49
N LEU A 89 24.49 8.53 -10.78
CA LEU A 89 23.44 8.28 -11.76
C LEU A 89 23.96 7.39 -12.89
N PHE A 90 23.06 6.70 -13.57
CA PHE A 90 23.37 5.84 -14.71
C PHE A 90 22.44 6.13 -15.90
N ALA A 91 22.95 5.93 -17.11
CA ALA A 91 22.16 5.80 -18.32
C ALA A 91 22.34 4.37 -18.86
N LEU A 92 21.30 3.55 -18.67
CA LEU A 92 21.28 2.14 -19.03
C LEU A 92 20.56 1.95 -20.36
N ASN A 93 21.21 1.30 -21.33
CA ASN A 93 20.56 0.85 -22.54
C ASN A 93 19.62 -0.33 -22.20
N SER A 94 18.33 -0.11 -22.46
CA SER A 94 17.20 -1.05 -22.28
C SER A 94 17.39 -2.47 -22.80
N ASN A 95 18.31 -2.69 -23.76
CA ASN A 95 18.55 -4.00 -24.37
C ASN A 95 19.97 -4.54 -24.10
N LEU A 96 20.91 -3.72 -23.65
CA LEU A 96 22.34 -4.07 -23.57
C LEU A 96 22.90 -4.01 -22.15
N SER A 97 22.66 -2.94 -21.39
CA SER A 97 23.26 -2.71 -20.06
C SER A 97 22.74 -3.65 -18.96
N PHE A 98 21.72 -4.45 -19.28
CA PHE A 98 21.15 -5.49 -18.43
C PHE A 98 21.68 -6.90 -18.76
N LEU A 99 22.57 -7.02 -19.76
CA LEU A 99 23.24 -8.28 -20.10
C LEU A 99 24.58 -8.40 -19.35
N PRO A 100 25.12 -9.62 -19.14
CA PRO A 100 26.44 -9.81 -18.54
C PRO A 100 27.53 -9.08 -19.32
N GLY A 101 28.26 -8.18 -18.66
CA GLY A 101 29.27 -7.33 -19.30
C GLY A 101 28.72 -6.20 -20.18
N GLY A 102 27.42 -5.90 -20.09
CA GLY A 102 26.78 -4.82 -20.84
C GLY A 102 27.26 -3.43 -20.43
N GLU A 103 27.74 -2.64 -21.39
CA GLU A 103 28.20 -1.27 -21.17
C GLU A 103 27.07 -0.34 -20.69
N TYR A 104 27.42 0.64 -19.86
CA TYR A 104 26.53 1.71 -19.38
C TYR A 104 27.34 3.01 -19.22
N GLN A 105 26.65 4.16 -19.19
CA GLN A 105 27.28 5.42 -18.80
C GLN A 105 26.98 5.69 -17.32
N GLU A 106 28.01 6.05 -16.56
CA GLU A 106 27.94 6.43 -15.15
C GLU A 106 28.28 7.92 -14.98
N LEU A 107 27.55 8.57 -14.08
CA LEU A 107 27.80 9.94 -13.66
C LEU A 107 27.88 10.00 -12.12
N LEU A 108 29.10 9.98 -11.59
CA LEU A 108 29.36 10.18 -10.17
C LEU A 108 29.01 11.61 -9.75
N TRP A 109 28.16 11.74 -8.75
CA TRP A 109 27.74 13.02 -8.15
C TRP A 109 27.67 12.87 -6.62
N SER A 110 28.81 12.55 -6.01
CA SER A 110 29.01 12.53 -4.56
C SER A 110 28.71 13.87 -3.88
N ALA A 111 28.35 13.85 -2.59
CA ALA A 111 28.34 15.07 -1.78
C ALA A 111 29.77 15.54 -1.48
N ASP A 112 30.00 16.86 -1.41
CA ASP A 112 31.33 17.42 -1.13
C ASP A 112 31.87 16.95 0.23
N ALA A 113 33.18 16.72 0.33
CA ALA A 113 33.82 16.24 1.57
C ALA A 113 33.55 17.16 2.77
N GLU A 114 33.54 18.48 2.56
CA GLU A 114 33.17 19.46 3.60
C GLU A 114 31.71 19.30 4.04
N LYS A 115 30.79 19.05 3.11
CA LYS A 115 29.36 18.82 3.42
C LYS A 115 29.17 17.52 4.19
N LYS A 116 29.89 16.45 3.85
CA LYS A 116 29.89 15.19 4.62
C LYS A 116 30.41 15.41 6.05
N GLN A 117 31.47 16.20 6.23
CA GLN A 117 31.97 16.60 7.56
C GLN A 117 30.96 17.46 8.34
N GLN A 118 30.38 18.50 7.72
CA GLN A 118 29.34 19.34 8.33
C GLN A 118 28.08 18.55 8.72
N CYS A 119 27.73 17.51 7.96
CA CYS A 119 26.64 16.59 8.25
C CYS A 119 26.95 15.70 9.45
N SER A 120 28.15 15.07 9.47
CA SER A 120 28.62 14.28 10.61
C SER A 120 28.69 15.09 11.90
N PHE A 121 29.15 16.34 11.83
CA PHE A 121 29.21 17.25 12.99
C PHE A 121 27.82 17.59 13.56
N LYS A 122 26.76 17.49 12.75
CA LYS A 122 25.36 17.64 13.18
C LYS A 122 24.74 16.32 13.69
N GLY A 123 25.54 15.30 13.99
CA GLY A 123 25.09 14.05 14.60
C GLY A 123 24.37 13.07 13.66
N LYS A 124 24.53 13.23 12.34
CA LYS A 124 24.01 12.28 11.33
C LYS A 124 25.07 11.21 11.00
N ASP A 125 24.61 10.02 10.61
CA ASP A 125 25.49 8.87 10.32
C ASP A 125 26.42 9.16 9.11
N PRO A 126 27.76 9.11 9.26
CA PRO A 126 28.69 9.42 8.17
C PRO A 126 28.59 8.49 6.95
N GLN A 127 28.21 7.22 7.15
CA GLN A 127 28.19 6.18 6.11
C GLN A 127 26.79 6.02 5.49
N ARG A 128 25.75 6.12 6.31
CA ARG A 128 24.35 5.97 5.88
C ARG A 128 23.71 7.31 5.51
N ASP A 129 23.83 8.34 6.34
CA ASP A 129 23.01 9.56 6.20
C ASP A 129 23.74 10.65 5.41
N CYS A 130 25.04 10.83 5.64
CA CYS A 130 25.86 11.90 5.07
C CYS A 130 26.40 11.60 3.66
N GLN A 131 25.52 11.16 2.76
CA GLN A 131 25.81 10.86 1.36
C GLN A 131 24.84 11.63 0.45
N ASN A 132 25.13 11.75 -0.84
CA ASN A 132 24.15 12.25 -1.80
C ASN A 132 23.20 11.13 -2.24
N TYR A 133 21.91 11.23 -1.92
CA TYR A 133 20.88 10.32 -2.46
C TYR A 133 20.05 11.05 -3.51
N ILE A 134 19.95 10.49 -4.72
CA ILE A 134 19.18 11.10 -5.81
C ILE A 134 17.69 10.85 -5.58
N LYS A 135 16.95 11.92 -5.23
CA LYS A 135 15.53 11.87 -4.87
C LYS A 135 14.61 12.29 -6.01
N ILE A 136 15.11 13.08 -6.97
CA ILE A 136 14.36 13.62 -8.10
C ILE A 136 15.20 13.42 -9.36
N LEU A 137 14.58 12.88 -10.41
CA LEU A 137 15.16 12.72 -11.73
C LEU A 137 14.02 12.87 -12.75
N LEU A 138 13.99 13.98 -13.49
CA LEU A 138 12.86 14.41 -14.32
C LEU A 138 13.32 14.86 -15.71
N PRO A 139 12.50 14.66 -16.75
CA PRO A 139 12.77 15.21 -18.07
C PRO A 139 12.48 16.72 -18.06
N LEU A 140 13.42 17.54 -18.54
CA LEU A 140 13.24 18.98 -18.69
C LEU A 140 13.09 19.39 -20.16
N SER A 141 13.89 18.78 -21.03
CA SER A 141 13.83 18.96 -22.48
C SER A 141 14.29 17.69 -23.20
N SER A 142 14.37 17.72 -24.53
CA SER A 142 15.01 16.66 -25.32
C SER A 142 16.51 16.47 -25.05
N SER A 143 17.16 17.52 -24.55
CA SER A 143 18.63 17.59 -24.42
C SER A 143 19.11 17.65 -22.97
N TYR A 144 18.21 17.88 -22.02
CA TYR A 144 18.53 18.01 -20.60
C TYR A 144 17.53 17.28 -19.69
N LEU A 145 18.07 16.57 -18.71
CA LEU A 145 17.35 16.10 -17.53
C LEU A 145 17.58 17.08 -16.36
N PHE A 146 16.63 17.16 -15.46
CA PHE A 146 16.76 17.85 -14.18
C PHE A 146 16.86 16.83 -13.04
N THR A 147 17.81 17.02 -12.12
CA THR A 147 18.05 16.09 -11.00
C THR A 147 18.27 16.85 -9.70
N CYS A 148 17.87 16.25 -8.57
CA CYS A 148 18.19 16.74 -7.24
C CYS A 148 18.50 15.59 -6.28
N GLY A 149 19.41 15.85 -5.34
CA GLY A 149 19.76 14.91 -4.28
C GLY A 149 20.01 15.57 -2.93
N THR A 150 20.02 14.75 -1.88
CA THR A 150 20.14 15.18 -0.47
C THR A 150 21.48 15.84 -0.15
N ALA A 151 22.52 15.55 -0.93
CA ALA A 151 23.88 16.07 -0.83
C ALA A 151 24.39 16.22 0.62
N ALA A 152 24.33 15.13 1.40
CA ALA A 152 24.68 15.09 2.82
C ALA A 152 23.99 16.20 3.66
N PHE A 153 22.65 16.23 3.65
CA PHE A 153 21.83 17.22 4.36
C PHE A 153 22.15 18.68 3.97
N SER A 154 22.44 18.90 2.69
CA SER A 154 22.63 20.21 2.07
C SER A 154 22.07 20.16 0.63
N PRO A 155 20.75 19.93 0.42
CA PRO A 155 20.21 19.48 -0.85
C PRO A 155 20.56 20.38 -2.04
N MET A 156 20.99 19.76 -3.14
CA MET A 156 21.37 20.44 -4.37
C MET A 156 20.56 19.91 -5.55
N CYS A 157 20.37 20.77 -6.55
CA CYS A 157 19.82 20.41 -7.85
C CYS A 157 20.81 20.79 -8.97
N THR A 158 20.71 20.10 -10.11
CA THR A 158 21.56 20.34 -11.29
C THR A 158 20.91 19.77 -12.55
N TYR A 159 21.54 19.98 -13.70
CA TYR A 159 21.06 19.56 -15.00
C TYR A 159 22.06 18.58 -15.64
N ILE A 160 21.57 17.53 -16.28
CA ILE A 160 22.39 16.53 -16.98
C ILE A 160 22.14 16.66 -18.48
N ASN A 161 23.20 16.80 -19.28
CA ASN A 161 23.11 16.74 -20.73
C ASN A 161 22.83 15.29 -21.18
N VAL A 162 21.79 15.09 -21.98
CA VAL A 162 21.31 13.78 -22.44
C VAL A 162 22.27 13.09 -23.43
N GLU A 163 23.03 13.85 -24.22
CA GLU A 163 23.86 13.34 -25.32
C GLU A 163 25.15 12.67 -24.82
N ASN A 164 25.81 13.27 -23.82
CA ASN A 164 27.09 12.81 -23.27
C ASN A 164 27.01 12.38 -21.80
N PHE A 165 25.81 12.39 -21.21
CA PHE A 165 25.51 12.06 -19.81
C PHE A 165 26.38 12.79 -18.76
N THR A 166 26.80 14.03 -19.04
CA THR A 166 27.57 14.86 -18.10
C THR A 166 26.72 15.95 -17.42
N LEU A 167 27.17 16.41 -16.25
CA LEU A 167 26.62 17.61 -15.60
C LEU A 167 26.82 18.86 -16.49
N ALA A 168 25.74 19.62 -16.68
CA ALA A 168 25.74 20.85 -17.46
C ALA A 168 26.62 21.94 -16.81
N ARG A 169 27.19 22.82 -17.64
CA ARG A 169 28.18 23.82 -17.22
C ARG A 169 27.83 25.22 -17.71
N ASP A 170 28.30 26.23 -16.98
CA ASP A 170 28.22 27.64 -17.38
C ASP A 170 29.26 27.99 -18.46
N GLU A 171 29.20 29.21 -18.98
CA GLU A 171 30.15 29.75 -19.98
C GLU A 171 31.62 29.76 -19.51
N LYS A 172 31.87 29.56 -18.21
CA LYS A 172 33.19 29.53 -17.58
C LYS A 172 33.65 28.10 -17.26
N GLY A 173 32.83 27.09 -17.59
CA GLY A 173 33.11 25.67 -17.34
C GLY A 173 32.75 25.15 -15.94
N ASN A 174 32.15 25.97 -15.07
CA ASN A 174 31.68 25.54 -13.74
C ASN A 174 30.41 24.70 -13.88
N VAL A 175 30.18 23.73 -13.00
CA VAL A 175 28.93 22.96 -12.98
C VAL A 175 27.76 23.86 -12.57
N LEU A 176 26.64 23.77 -13.29
CA LEU A 176 25.39 24.47 -12.97
C LEU A 176 24.72 23.80 -11.75
N LEU A 177 24.96 24.36 -10.57
CA LEU A 177 24.37 23.95 -9.30
C LEU A 177 23.33 24.95 -8.82
N GLU A 178 22.17 24.46 -8.39
CA GLU A 178 21.09 25.24 -7.76
C GLU A 178 20.81 24.75 -6.33
N ASP A 179 20.36 25.66 -5.46
CA ASP A 179 19.85 25.31 -4.14
C ASP A 179 18.61 24.40 -4.26
N GLY A 180 18.73 23.19 -3.71
CA GLY A 180 17.67 22.19 -3.67
C GLY A 180 16.71 22.34 -2.49
N LYS A 181 16.95 23.29 -1.56
CA LYS A 181 16.08 23.53 -0.40
C LYS A 181 14.63 23.77 -0.82
N GLY A 182 13.71 22.95 -0.30
CA GLY A 182 12.28 23.04 -0.63
C GLY A 182 11.91 22.51 -2.02
N ARG A 183 12.87 21.89 -2.73
CA ARG A 183 12.66 21.05 -3.92
C ARG A 183 12.95 19.59 -3.60
N CYS A 184 14.10 19.32 -2.96
CA CYS A 184 14.56 18.02 -2.48
C CYS A 184 14.64 18.02 -0.93
N PRO A 185 14.31 16.90 -0.26
CA PRO A 185 14.43 16.81 1.20
C PRO A 185 15.89 16.76 1.67
N PHE A 186 16.12 17.13 2.92
CA PHE A 186 17.42 17.04 3.60
C PHE A 186 17.78 15.60 4.01
N ASP A 187 16.82 14.91 4.64
CA ASP A 187 17.00 13.53 5.12
C ASP A 187 16.64 12.53 4.00
N PRO A 188 17.49 11.53 3.70
CA PRO A 188 17.18 10.54 2.66
C PRO A 188 15.95 9.69 2.96
N ASN A 189 15.56 9.56 4.24
CA ASN A 189 14.39 8.79 4.66
C ASN A 189 13.06 9.54 4.44
N PHE A 190 13.08 10.87 4.28
CA PHE A 190 11.87 11.62 3.98
C PHE A 190 11.38 11.31 2.55
N LYS A 191 10.08 11.05 2.41
CA LYS A 191 9.43 10.95 1.10
C LYS A 191 9.21 12.35 0.51
N SER A 192 9.31 12.47 -0.81
CA SER A 192 9.12 13.70 -1.57
C SER A 192 8.55 13.35 -2.94
N THR A 193 7.81 14.28 -3.55
CA THR A 193 7.26 14.09 -4.89
C THR A 193 7.48 15.34 -5.75
N ALA A 194 7.70 15.16 -7.05
CA ALA A 194 8.06 16.24 -7.96
C ALA A 194 7.65 15.93 -9.41
N LEU A 195 7.23 16.94 -10.16
CA LEU A 195 7.00 16.88 -11.60
C LEU A 195 7.28 18.23 -12.26
N VAL A 196 7.53 18.23 -13.57
CA VAL A 196 7.71 19.45 -14.39
C VAL A 196 6.51 19.59 -15.33
N VAL A 197 5.95 20.79 -15.43
CA VAL A 197 4.91 21.15 -16.40
C VAL A 197 5.27 22.50 -17.02
N ASP A 198 5.25 22.60 -18.35
CA ASP A 198 5.53 23.82 -19.11
C ASP A 198 6.86 24.54 -18.73
N GLY A 199 7.83 23.77 -18.22
CA GLY A 199 9.14 24.24 -17.75
C GLY A 199 9.21 24.62 -16.25
N GLU A 200 8.07 24.67 -15.55
CA GLU A 200 8.00 24.97 -14.12
C GLU A 200 8.07 23.67 -13.28
N LEU A 201 8.84 23.71 -12.19
CA LEU A 201 9.00 22.57 -11.28
C LEU A 201 8.03 22.66 -10.10
N TYR A 202 7.15 21.66 -9.99
CA TYR A 202 6.18 21.51 -8.91
C TYR A 202 6.66 20.41 -7.93
N THR A 203 6.78 20.76 -6.65
CA THR A 203 7.41 19.90 -5.62
C THR A 203 6.60 19.84 -4.33
N GLY A 204 6.48 18.64 -3.75
CA GLY A 204 5.97 18.39 -2.39
C GLY A 204 7.07 17.76 -1.54
N THR A 205 7.59 18.52 -0.57
CA THR A 205 8.74 18.12 0.26
C THR A 205 8.84 18.94 1.55
N VAL A 206 9.91 18.74 2.33
CA VAL A 206 10.26 19.56 3.50
C VAL A 206 11.50 20.42 3.25
N SER A 207 11.46 21.70 3.61
CA SER A 207 12.53 22.70 3.38
C SER A 207 13.51 22.89 4.55
N SER A 208 13.43 22.09 5.62
CA SER A 208 14.31 22.18 6.79
C SER A 208 15.07 20.88 7.09
N PHE A 209 16.23 21.03 7.74
CA PHE A 209 17.07 19.91 8.23
C PHE A 209 16.32 18.98 9.21
N GLN A 210 15.39 19.52 9.99
CA GLN A 210 14.57 18.80 10.96
C GLN A 210 13.29 18.18 10.36
N GLY A 211 12.94 18.50 9.10
CA GLY A 211 11.71 18.04 8.45
C GLY A 211 10.41 18.72 8.90
N ASN A 212 10.50 19.80 9.69
CA ASN A 212 9.37 20.52 10.29
C ASN A 212 8.82 21.72 9.48
N ASP A 213 9.35 21.99 8.29
CA ASP A 213 8.85 23.02 7.35
C ASP A 213 8.36 22.36 6.05
N PRO A 214 7.16 21.76 6.03
CA PRO A 214 6.60 21.13 4.83
C PRO A 214 6.01 22.15 3.86
N ALA A 215 6.23 21.95 2.56
CA ALA A 215 5.64 22.77 1.51
C ALA A 215 5.21 21.97 0.28
N ILE A 216 4.09 22.39 -0.31
CA ILE A 216 3.83 22.19 -1.74
C ILE A 216 4.16 23.51 -2.45
N SER A 217 5.09 23.46 -3.39
CA SER A 217 5.74 24.63 -3.98
C SER A 217 5.85 24.52 -5.50
N ARG A 218 5.95 25.68 -6.16
CA ARG A 218 6.40 25.83 -7.54
C ARG A 218 7.64 26.70 -7.57
N SER A 219 8.65 26.23 -8.30
CA SER A 219 9.92 26.89 -8.55
C SER A 219 10.22 26.91 -10.07
N GLN A 220 11.34 27.52 -10.48
CA GLN A 220 11.67 27.75 -11.90
C GLN A 220 10.57 28.52 -12.66
N SER A 221 9.87 29.41 -11.93
CA SER A 221 8.72 30.20 -12.38
C SER A 221 8.97 31.68 -12.15
N LEU A 222 8.39 32.56 -12.97
CA LEU A 222 8.44 34.02 -12.78
C LEU A 222 7.78 34.47 -11.47
N ARG A 223 6.84 33.67 -10.94
CA ARG A 223 6.24 33.85 -9.61
C ARG A 223 6.30 32.53 -8.83
N PRO A 224 7.43 32.25 -8.15
CA PRO A 224 7.54 31.13 -7.23
C PRO A 224 6.47 31.25 -6.14
N THR A 225 5.75 30.15 -5.89
CA THR A 225 4.54 30.13 -5.06
C THR A 225 4.56 28.89 -4.17
N LYS A 226 4.09 28.98 -2.92
CA LYS A 226 4.04 27.83 -2.00
C LYS A 226 2.83 27.82 -1.07
N THR A 227 2.59 26.71 -0.38
CA THR A 227 1.60 26.63 0.72
C THR A 227 1.97 27.58 1.86
N GLU A 228 0.95 28.10 2.58
CA GLU A 228 1.18 28.94 3.76
C GLU A 228 1.52 28.07 4.99
N SER A 229 2.69 28.32 5.60
CA SER A 229 3.19 27.53 6.72
C SER A 229 2.75 28.08 8.08
N SER A 230 2.48 29.39 8.21
CA SER A 230 2.00 29.99 9.48
C SER A 230 0.57 29.58 9.88
N LEU A 231 -0.07 28.70 9.11
CA LEU A 231 -1.47 28.27 9.27
C LEU A 231 -1.63 26.74 9.27
N ASN A 232 -0.52 25.98 9.30
CA ASN A 232 -0.54 24.51 9.32
C ASN A 232 -1.39 23.89 8.19
N TRP A 233 -1.30 24.46 6.97
CA TRP A 233 -1.99 23.92 5.79
C TRP A 233 -1.61 22.47 5.46
N LEU A 234 -0.47 21.99 5.97
CA LEU A 234 0.04 20.63 5.89
C LEU A 234 0.57 20.24 7.29
N GLN A 235 0.19 19.08 7.83
CA GLN A 235 0.52 18.70 9.22
C GLN A 235 1.41 17.44 9.30
N ASP A 236 2.74 17.63 9.39
CA ASP A 236 3.76 16.57 9.31
C ASP A 236 3.52 15.59 8.13
N PRO A 237 3.45 16.07 6.87
CA PRO A 237 3.06 15.24 5.73
C PRO A 237 4.17 14.29 5.24
N ALA A 238 3.83 13.02 5.06
CA ALA A 238 4.56 12.08 4.25
C ALA A 238 4.04 12.14 2.80
N PHE A 239 4.76 12.87 1.93
CA PHE A 239 4.45 12.95 0.50
C PHE A 239 4.56 11.61 -0.20
N VAL A 240 3.76 11.39 -1.24
CA VAL A 240 3.70 10.12 -1.96
C VAL A 240 3.85 10.32 -3.47
N ALA A 241 2.89 11.03 -4.09
CA ALA A 241 2.85 11.22 -5.54
C ALA A 241 2.29 12.59 -5.91
N SER A 242 2.50 12.99 -7.17
CA SER A 242 1.82 14.13 -7.79
C SER A 242 1.43 13.78 -9.23
N ALA A 243 0.41 14.46 -9.75
CA ALA A 243 -0.12 14.21 -11.09
C ALA A 243 -0.57 15.52 -11.76
N TYR A 244 -0.24 15.68 -13.03
CA TYR A 244 -0.76 16.74 -13.90
C TYR A 244 -2.03 16.25 -14.60
N ILE A 245 -3.13 16.99 -14.47
CA ILE A 245 -4.41 16.70 -15.14
C ILE A 245 -4.79 17.93 -15.98
N PRO A 246 -4.89 17.80 -17.32
CA PRO A 246 -5.15 18.91 -18.23
C PRO A 246 -6.65 19.26 -18.30
N GLU A 247 -7.24 19.64 -17.16
CA GLU A 247 -8.68 19.90 -17.05
C GLU A 247 -9.20 21.06 -17.92
N SER A 248 -8.32 21.87 -18.52
CA SER A 248 -8.71 22.87 -19.53
C SER A 248 -9.20 22.24 -20.85
N LEU A 249 -8.74 21.03 -21.19
CA LEU A 249 -9.12 20.34 -22.42
C LEU A 249 -10.61 19.97 -22.40
N GLY A 250 -11.35 20.51 -23.38
CA GLY A 250 -12.81 20.38 -23.47
C GLY A 250 -13.59 21.21 -22.42
N SER A 251 -12.95 22.18 -21.75
CA SER A 251 -13.61 22.99 -20.72
C SER A 251 -14.42 24.15 -21.29
N LEU A 252 -15.73 23.95 -21.49
CA LEU A 252 -16.68 25.00 -21.90
C LEU A 252 -16.73 26.20 -20.92
N GLN A 253 -16.26 26.01 -19.68
CA GLN A 253 -16.22 27.05 -18.65
C GLN A 253 -14.90 27.83 -18.62
N GLY A 254 -13.92 27.48 -19.47
CA GLY A 254 -12.58 28.07 -19.43
C GLY A 254 -11.85 27.79 -18.12
N ASP A 255 -12.08 26.61 -17.54
CA ASP A 255 -11.34 26.13 -16.37
C ASP A 255 -9.88 25.80 -16.74
N ASP A 256 -9.01 25.76 -15.74
CA ASP A 256 -7.56 25.60 -15.89
C ASP A 256 -7.09 24.18 -15.57
N ASP A 257 -5.89 23.84 -16.04
CA ASP A 257 -5.19 22.60 -15.71
C ASP A 257 -4.84 22.56 -14.22
N LYS A 258 -4.72 21.35 -13.66
CA LYS A 258 -4.56 21.17 -12.21
C LYS A 258 -3.42 20.21 -11.89
N ILE A 259 -2.64 20.58 -10.88
CA ILE A 259 -1.64 19.69 -10.27
C ILE A 259 -2.26 19.10 -9.00
N TYR A 260 -2.37 17.79 -8.97
CA TYR A 260 -2.83 17.02 -7.81
C TYR A 260 -1.63 16.49 -7.02
N PHE A 261 -1.73 16.48 -5.69
CA PHE A 261 -0.72 15.99 -4.75
C PHE A 261 -1.33 14.98 -3.79
N PHE A 262 -0.59 13.91 -3.52
CA PHE A 262 -1.00 12.77 -2.72
C PHE A 262 -0.02 12.58 -1.56
N PHE A 263 -0.54 12.51 -0.34
CA PHE A 263 0.26 12.40 0.88
C PHE A 263 -0.55 11.83 2.05
N SER A 264 0.13 11.35 3.09
CA SER A 264 -0.47 11.14 4.41
C SER A 264 -0.07 12.28 5.34
N GLU A 265 -0.95 12.74 6.23
CA GLU A 265 -0.63 13.76 7.27
C GLU A 265 -1.32 13.43 8.59
N THR A 266 -1.05 14.19 9.66
CA THR A 266 -1.84 14.12 10.90
C THR A 266 -3.20 14.83 10.72
N GLY A 267 -4.30 14.09 10.84
CA GLY A 267 -5.66 14.59 10.69
C GLY A 267 -6.15 15.30 11.95
N GLN A 268 -5.91 16.62 12.02
CA GLN A 268 -6.35 17.47 13.13
C GLN A 268 -7.87 17.56 13.29
N GLU A 269 -8.65 17.12 12.29
CA GLU A 269 -10.11 17.05 12.38
C GLU A 269 -10.64 15.79 13.11
N PHE A 270 -9.74 14.96 13.69
CA PHE A 270 -10.07 13.76 14.46
C PHE A 270 -9.50 13.83 15.88
N GLU A 271 -10.38 13.93 16.88
CA GLU A 271 -10.03 13.85 18.30
C GLU A 271 -9.98 12.36 18.73
N PHE A 272 -8.76 11.84 18.95
CA PHE A 272 -8.53 10.42 19.29
C PHE A 272 -7.30 10.26 20.19
N PHE A 273 -7.21 9.16 20.95
CA PHE A 273 -6.14 8.91 21.93
C PHE A 273 -4.72 8.78 21.33
N GLU A 274 -4.62 8.46 20.03
CA GLU A 274 -3.40 8.55 19.25
C GLU A 274 -3.63 9.48 18.06
N ASN A 275 -2.60 10.21 17.63
CA ASN A 275 -2.62 11.02 16.41
C ASN A 275 -3.13 10.16 15.23
N THR A 276 -4.28 10.53 14.69
CA THR A 276 -4.89 9.82 13.56
C THR A 276 -4.26 10.31 12.27
N ILE A 277 -3.58 9.41 11.56
CA ILE A 277 -3.04 9.67 10.23
C ILE A 277 -4.19 9.64 9.24
N VAL A 278 -4.16 10.56 8.26
CA VAL A 278 -5.16 10.63 7.19
C VAL A 278 -4.48 10.75 5.84
N SER A 279 -4.95 9.95 4.89
CA SER A 279 -4.56 10.07 3.49
C SER A 279 -5.28 11.25 2.84
N ARG A 280 -4.55 12.03 2.04
CA ARG A 280 -5.04 13.25 1.40
C ARG A 280 -4.82 13.23 -0.11
N ILE A 281 -5.75 13.87 -0.79
CA ILE A 281 -5.56 14.45 -2.12
C ILE A 281 -5.67 15.97 -1.97
N ALA A 282 -4.68 16.70 -2.48
CA ALA A 282 -4.74 18.15 -2.63
C ALA A 282 -4.65 18.53 -4.11
N ARG A 283 -5.10 19.74 -4.44
CA ARG A 283 -5.00 20.30 -5.79
C ARG A 283 -4.57 21.77 -5.77
N ILE A 284 -3.96 22.21 -6.86
CA ILE A 284 -3.72 23.61 -7.23
C ILE A 284 -4.02 23.80 -8.73
N CYS A 285 -4.29 25.03 -9.15
CA CYS A 285 -4.42 25.42 -10.56
C CYS A 285 -3.04 25.78 -11.12
N LYS A 286 -2.75 25.43 -12.38
CA LYS A 286 -1.46 25.69 -13.02
C LYS A 286 -1.16 27.20 -13.11
N GLY A 287 -2.14 27.98 -13.56
CA GLY A 287 -2.07 29.44 -13.73
C GLY A 287 -2.28 30.26 -12.46
N ASP A 288 -2.09 29.70 -11.26
CA ASP A 288 -2.11 30.44 -10.00
C ASP A 288 -0.78 31.21 -9.81
N GLU A 289 -0.87 32.54 -9.67
CA GLU A 289 0.26 33.48 -9.49
C GLU A 289 0.41 33.94 -8.02
N GLY A 290 -0.43 33.44 -7.12
CA GLY A 290 -0.66 34.04 -5.80
C GLY A 290 -1.61 35.25 -5.84
N GLY A 291 -1.82 35.88 -4.68
CA GLY A 291 -2.64 37.11 -4.55
C GLY A 291 -1.80 38.39 -4.51
N GLU A 292 -2.41 39.54 -4.81
CA GLU A 292 -1.72 40.85 -4.79
C GLU A 292 -1.35 41.32 -3.36
N ARG A 293 -2.21 41.04 -2.36
CA ARG A 293 -2.09 41.59 -0.99
C ARG A 293 -2.19 40.50 0.07
N VAL A 294 -3.29 39.76 0.05
CA VAL A 294 -3.46 38.52 0.80
C VAL A 294 -2.85 37.38 -0.02
N LEU A 295 -2.19 36.41 0.63
CA LEU A 295 -1.56 35.25 -0.03
C LEU A 295 -0.53 35.65 -1.13
N GLN A 296 0.29 36.68 -0.88
CA GLN A 296 1.44 37.03 -1.72
C GLN A 296 2.43 35.87 -1.82
N GLN A 297 2.70 35.41 -3.05
CA GLN A 297 3.51 34.20 -3.31
C GLN A 297 3.02 32.96 -2.52
N ARG A 298 1.70 32.87 -2.30
CA ARG A 298 1.02 31.69 -1.73
C ARG A 298 -0.14 31.26 -2.61
N TRP A 299 -0.40 29.96 -2.66
CA TRP A 299 -1.48 29.42 -3.51
C TRP A 299 -2.85 30.02 -3.16
N THR A 300 -3.54 30.54 -4.18
CA THR A 300 -4.96 30.96 -4.12
C THR A 300 -5.92 29.85 -4.58
N SER A 301 -5.36 28.74 -5.06
CA SER A 301 -6.06 27.56 -5.56
C SER A 301 -5.96 26.32 -4.67
N PHE A 302 -5.12 26.35 -3.63
CA PHE A 302 -4.85 25.18 -2.78
C PHE A 302 -6.06 24.74 -1.97
N LEU A 303 -6.50 23.50 -2.20
CA LEU A 303 -7.50 22.79 -1.39
C LEU A 303 -7.04 21.36 -1.17
N LYS A 304 -7.35 20.78 0.01
CA LYS A 304 -7.13 19.35 0.32
C LYS A 304 -8.41 18.65 0.79
N ALA A 305 -8.54 17.37 0.47
CA ALA A 305 -9.64 16.50 0.87
C ALA A 305 -9.12 15.15 1.37
N GLN A 306 -9.90 14.45 2.19
CA GLN A 306 -9.56 13.11 2.67
C GLN A 306 -9.80 12.05 1.57
N LEU A 307 -8.82 11.16 1.38
CA LEU A 307 -8.99 9.89 0.67
C LEU A 307 -9.41 8.83 1.69
N LEU A 308 -10.55 8.18 1.48
CA LEU A 308 -11.03 7.09 2.32
C LEU A 308 -10.88 5.75 1.57
N CYS A 309 -9.91 4.95 2.01
CA CYS A 309 -9.82 3.52 1.72
C CYS A 309 -10.22 2.74 2.98
N SER A 310 -11.32 1.98 2.91
CA SER A 310 -11.88 1.25 4.05
C SER A 310 -12.46 -0.09 3.59
N ARG A 311 -12.37 -1.13 4.43
CA ARG A 311 -12.96 -2.44 4.13
C ARG A 311 -14.50 -2.33 4.04
N PRO A 312 -15.17 -2.96 3.06
CA PRO A 312 -16.62 -2.82 2.90
C PRO A 312 -17.46 -3.34 4.08
N ASP A 313 -16.99 -4.38 4.78
CA ASP A 313 -17.82 -5.16 5.70
C ASP A 313 -17.91 -4.55 7.11
N ASP A 314 -16.77 -4.15 7.69
CA ASP A 314 -16.64 -3.58 9.04
C ASP A 314 -16.22 -2.10 9.04
N GLY A 315 -16.01 -1.51 7.86
CA GLY A 315 -15.54 -0.14 7.71
C GLY A 315 -14.07 0.08 8.08
N PHE A 316 -13.28 -0.98 8.33
CA PHE A 316 -11.93 -0.85 8.86
C PHE A 316 -11.03 0.01 7.95
N PRO A 317 -10.42 1.09 8.46
CA PRO A 317 -9.70 2.06 7.64
C PRO A 317 -8.26 1.66 7.31
N PHE A 318 -7.87 1.81 6.05
CA PHE A 318 -6.48 1.76 5.59
C PHE A 318 -6.03 3.20 5.31
N ASN A 319 -5.50 3.85 6.34
CA ASN A 319 -5.39 5.30 6.43
C ASN A 319 -4.01 5.88 6.08
N VAL A 320 -2.99 5.04 5.94
CA VAL A 320 -1.61 5.44 5.60
C VAL A 320 -1.33 5.08 4.13
N LEU A 321 -1.25 6.10 3.29
CA LEU A 321 -0.95 5.97 1.86
C LEU A 321 0.54 5.67 1.63
N GLN A 322 0.84 4.66 0.80
CA GLN A 322 2.20 4.27 0.45
C GLN A 322 2.65 4.74 -0.94
N ASP A 323 1.80 4.54 -1.95
CA ASP A 323 2.03 4.88 -3.36
C ASP A 323 0.72 5.20 -4.09
N VAL A 324 0.78 5.95 -5.20
CA VAL A 324 -0.38 6.24 -6.09
C VAL A 324 0.04 6.22 -7.55
N PHE A 325 -0.58 5.33 -8.33
CA PHE A 325 -0.51 5.35 -9.78
C PHE A 325 -1.71 6.11 -10.38
N THR A 326 -1.45 6.97 -11.37
CA THR A 326 -2.49 7.72 -12.08
C THR A 326 -2.69 7.12 -13.47
N LEU A 327 -3.85 6.52 -13.72
CA LEU A 327 -4.22 5.94 -15.00
C LEU A 327 -5.23 6.86 -15.72
N SER A 328 -4.74 7.62 -16.71
CA SER A 328 -5.54 8.46 -17.60
C SER A 328 -5.63 7.80 -18.98
N PRO A 329 -6.83 7.56 -19.56
CA PRO A 329 -6.95 6.88 -20.87
C PRO A 329 -6.34 7.69 -22.02
N SER A 330 -6.55 9.01 -22.00
CA SER A 330 -5.89 9.99 -22.86
C SER A 330 -5.87 11.36 -22.14
N PRO A 331 -5.14 12.36 -22.65
CA PRO A 331 -5.22 13.74 -22.12
C PRO A 331 -6.61 14.37 -22.33
N GLN A 332 -7.38 13.93 -23.31
CA GLN A 332 -8.73 14.42 -23.62
C GLN A 332 -9.79 13.74 -22.75
N ASP A 333 -9.60 12.46 -22.44
CA ASP A 333 -10.51 11.63 -21.63
C ASP A 333 -10.14 11.68 -20.13
N TRP A 334 -9.55 12.79 -19.68
CA TRP A 334 -9.09 13.02 -18.30
C TRP A 334 -10.21 12.89 -17.24
N ARG A 335 -11.48 12.97 -17.67
CA ARG A 335 -12.66 12.77 -16.81
C ARG A 335 -12.80 11.33 -16.32
N ASP A 336 -12.22 10.38 -17.07
CA ASP A 336 -12.18 8.96 -16.76
C ASP A 336 -10.84 8.52 -16.14
N THR A 337 -10.01 9.49 -15.71
CA THR A 337 -8.80 9.22 -14.92
C THR A 337 -9.13 8.52 -13.60
N LEU A 338 -8.37 7.46 -13.32
CA LEU A 338 -8.44 6.66 -12.10
C LEU A 338 -7.14 6.78 -11.30
N PHE A 339 -7.27 7.00 -10.00
CA PHE A 339 -6.14 7.00 -9.06
C PHE A 339 -6.12 5.67 -8.30
N TYR A 340 -5.07 4.87 -8.49
CA TYR A 340 -4.85 3.59 -7.81
C TYR A 340 -3.89 3.82 -6.64
N GLY A 341 -4.42 3.86 -5.41
CA GLY A 341 -3.62 4.02 -4.20
C GLY A 341 -3.37 2.71 -3.47
N VAL A 342 -2.14 2.54 -2.98
CA VAL A 342 -1.76 1.47 -2.03
C VAL A 342 -1.80 2.03 -0.61
N PHE A 343 -2.48 1.33 0.30
CA PHE A 343 -2.69 1.78 1.68
C PHE A 343 -2.35 0.68 2.70
N THR A 344 -1.77 1.11 3.82
CA THR A 344 -1.62 0.33 5.06
C THR A 344 -2.42 1.01 6.18
N SER A 345 -2.65 0.33 7.32
CA SER A 345 -3.31 0.96 8.48
C SER A 345 -2.33 1.23 9.61
N GLN A 346 -2.45 2.37 10.32
CA GLN A 346 -1.59 2.66 11.47
C GLN A 346 -1.78 1.71 12.67
N TRP A 347 -2.93 1.03 12.74
CA TRP A 347 -3.31 0.16 13.86
C TRP A 347 -2.80 -1.29 13.72
N HIS A 348 -2.26 -1.67 12.57
CA HIS A 348 -1.63 -2.98 12.37
C HIS A 348 -0.18 -2.93 12.90
N ARG A 349 -0.02 -3.06 14.23
CA ARG A 349 1.26 -3.31 14.89
C ARG A 349 1.37 -4.79 15.23
N GLY A 350 2.01 -5.60 14.39
CA GLY A 350 2.16 -7.04 14.62
C GLY A 350 2.51 -7.85 13.39
N THR A 351 2.33 -9.17 13.47
CA THR A 351 2.77 -10.17 12.49
C THR A 351 1.92 -10.27 11.21
N THR A 352 0.99 -9.35 10.98
CA THR A 352 0.11 -9.31 9.80
C THR A 352 0.01 -7.88 9.25
N GLU A 353 1.09 -7.40 8.62
CA GLU A 353 1.17 -6.06 8.01
C GLU A 353 0.40 -5.97 6.68
N GLY A 354 -0.92 -6.22 6.74
CA GLY A 354 -1.80 -6.29 5.58
C GLY A 354 -1.96 -4.96 4.83
N SER A 355 -2.05 -5.06 3.49
CA SER A 355 -2.20 -3.92 2.59
C SER A 355 -3.52 -3.95 1.84
N ALA A 356 -4.04 -2.77 1.50
CA ALA A 356 -5.19 -2.60 0.62
C ALA A 356 -4.82 -1.82 -0.65
N VAL A 357 -5.43 -2.16 -1.78
CA VAL A 357 -5.40 -1.37 -3.01
C VAL A 357 -6.80 -0.82 -3.29
N CYS A 358 -6.87 0.50 -3.49
CA CYS A 358 -8.11 1.26 -3.57
C CYS A 358 -8.09 2.21 -4.76
N VAL A 359 -9.19 2.27 -5.52
CA VAL A 359 -9.36 3.16 -6.68
C VAL A 359 -10.30 4.31 -6.38
N PHE A 360 -9.91 5.52 -6.79
CA PHE A 360 -10.72 6.74 -6.74
C PHE A 360 -10.96 7.27 -8.15
N THR A 361 -12.17 7.79 -8.42
CA THR A 361 -12.52 8.36 -9.74
C THR A 361 -12.32 9.88 -9.75
N MET A 362 -11.92 10.44 -10.90
CA MET A 362 -11.88 11.90 -11.07
C MET A 362 -13.24 12.56 -10.81
N LYS A 363 -14.34 11.91 -11.18
CA LYS A 363 -15.72 12.36 -10.91
C LYS A 363 -15.98 12.57 -9.41
N ASP A 364 -15.51 11.66 -8.55
CA ASP A 364 -15.67 11.77 -7.09
C ASP A 364 -14.74 12.83 -6.49
N VAL A 365 -13.53 12.97 -7.03
CA VAL A 365 -12.58 14.04 -6.66
C VAL A 365 -13.18 15.42 -6.96
N GLN A 366 -13.70 15.65 -8.17
CA GLN A 366 -14.33 16.91 -8.55
C GLN A 366 -15.60 17.22 -7.72
N ARG A 367 -16.43 16.19 -7.47
CA ARG A 367 -17.62 16.27 -6.60
C ARG A 367 -17.28 16.75 -5.20
N VAL A 368 -16.17 16.28 -4.62
CA VAL A 368 -15.71 16.66 -3.28
C VAL A 368 -15.11 18.08 -3.26
N PHE A 369 -14.25 18.44 -4.22
CA PHE A 369 -13.70 19.80 -4.29
C PHE A 369 -14.74 20.89 -4.63
N SER A 370 -15.89 20.51 -5.18
CA SER A 370 -17.06 21.38 -5.37
C SER A 370 -18.05 21.38 -4.18
N GLY A 371 -17.79 20.59 -3.13
CA GLY A 371 -18.64 20.46 -1.95
C GLY A 371 -18.52 21.59 -0.92
N LEU A 372 -18.78 21.28 0.35
CA LEU A 372 -18.59 22.20 1.48
C LEU A 372 -17.15 22.17 2.01
N TYR A 373 -16.76 23.25 2.69
CA TYR A 373 -15.47 23.41 3.35
C TYR A 373 -15.58 23.05 4.84
N LYS A 374 -14.45 22.80 5.50
CA LYS A 374 -14.34 22.83 6.95
C LYS A 374 -13.64 24.09 7.44
N GLU A 375 -14.06 24.57 8.60
CA GLU A 375 -13.43 25.65 9.37
C GLU A 375 -12.93 25.10 10.70
N VAL A 376 -11.80 25.62 11.21
CA VAL A 376 -11.32 25.33 12.57
C VAL A 376 -11.65 26.48 13.50
N ASN A 377 -12.39 26.19 14.57
CA ASN A 377 -12.61 27.15 15.64
C ASN A 377 -11.31 27.29 16.44
N ARG A 378 -10.64 28.45 16.35
CA ARG A 378 -9.31 28.65 16.94
C ARG A 378 -9.28 28.65 18.47
N GLU A 379 -10.43 28.80 19.14
CA GLU A 379 -10.53 28.80 20.61
C GLU A 379 -10.66 27.37 21.17
N THR A 380 -11.43 26.52 20.49
CA THR A 380 -11.69 25.13 20.89
C THR A 380 -10.82 24.10 20.15
N GLN A 381 -10.14 24.51 19.08
CA GLN A 381 -9.43 23.66 18.11
C GLN A 381 -10.32 22.60 17.40
N GLN A 382 -11.65 22.69 17.56
CA GLN A 382 -12.60 21.78 16.93
C GLN A 382 -12.95 22.23 15.50
N TRP A 383 -13.22 21.25 14.63
CA TRP A 383 -13.49 21.46 13.21
C TRP A 383 -14.98 21.32 12.88
N TYR A 384 -15.51 22.27 12.11
CA TYR A 384 -16.93 22.40 11.79
C TYR A 384 -17.15 22.49 10.27
N THR A 385 -18.31 22.06 9.79
CA THR A 385 -18.70 22.17 8.37
C THR A 385 -19.24 23.56 8.07
N VAL A 386 -18.64 24.25 7.09
CA VAL A 386 -19.09 25.59 6.68
C VAL A 386 -20.44 25.52 6.00
N THR A 387 -21.45 26.11 6.65
CA THR A 387 -22.82 26.24 6.14
C THR A 387 -23.19 27.69 5.79
N HIS A 388 -22.33 28.66 6.12
CA HIS A 388 -22.55 30.08 5.86
C HIS A 388 -22.18 30.47 4.40
N PRO A 389 -22.65 31.63 3.87
CA PRO A 389 -22.46 31.98 2.46
C PRO A 389 -21.00 32.16 2.02
N VAL A 390 -20.54 31.26 1.15
CA VAL A 390 -19.19 31.26 0.56
C VAL A 390 -19.01 32.46 -0.41
N PRO A 391 -17.86 33.16 -0.41
CA PRO A 391 -17.56 34.24 -1.35
C PRO A 391 -17.60 33.84 -2.84
N THR A 392 -17.65 34.85 -3.72
CA THR A 392 -17.63 34.68 -5.19
C THR A 392 -16.54 35.58 -5.81
N PRO A 393 -15.68 35.10 -6.74
CA PRO A 393 -15.52 33.70 -7.20
C PRO A 393 -15.27 32.70 -6.06
N ARG A 394 -15.57 31.42 -6.30
CA ARG A 394 -15.45 30.37 -5.28
C ARG A 394 -13.97 30.23 -4.84
N PRO A 395 -13.66 30.31 -3.54
CA PRO A 395 -12.30 30.10 -3.01
C PRO A 395 -11.72 28.74 -3.43
N GLY A 396 -10.47 28.71 -3.90
CA GLY A 396 -9.82 27.47 -4.35
C GLY A 396 -10.33 26.93 -5.70
N ALA A 397 -10.92 27.78 -6.54
CA ALA A 397 -11.28 27.49 -7.92
C ALA A 397 -10.40 28.30 -8.90
N CYS A 398 -10.18 27.76 -10.10
CA CYS A 398 -9.36 28.42 -11.11
C CYS A 398 -10.11 29.57 -11.81
N ILE A 399 -9.37 30.35 -12.60
CA ILE A 399 -9.90 31.56 -13.26
C ILE A 399 -10.73 31.20 -14.51
N THR A 400 -11.97 30.77 -14.26
CA THR A 400 -12.99 30.45 -15.29
C THR A 400 -13.44 31.67 -16.09
N ASN A 401 -14.11 31.45 -17.22
CA ASN A 401 -14.76 32.49 -18.03
C ASN A 401 -15.64 33.43 -17.19
N SER A 402 -16.40 32.88 -16.22
CA SER A 402 -17.24 33.70 -15.32
C SER A 402 -16.44 34.68 -14.44
N ALA A 403 -15.17 34.39 -14.14
CA ALA A 403 -14.28 35.31 -13.43
C ALA A 403 -13.76 36.39 -14.39
N ARG A 404 -13.41 36.02 -15.62
CA ARG A 404 -12.93 36.94 -16.68
C ARG A 404 -14.00 37.95 -17.08
N GLU A 405 -15.27 37.54 -17.16
CA GLU A 405 -16.45 38.42 -17.31
C GLU A 405 -16.53 39.48 -16.19
N ARG A 406 -16.14 39.12 -14.96
CA ARG A 406 -16.04 40.04 -13.81
C ARG A 406 -14.69 40.79 -13.74
N LYS A 407 -13.92 40.81 -14.84
CA LYS A 407 -12.59 41.42 -15.00
C LYS A 407 -11.49 40.81 -14.11
N ILE A 408 -11.65 39.58 -13.67
CA ILE A 408 -10.65 38.80 -12.93
C ILE A 408 -9.98 37.84 -13.93
N ASN A 409 -8.80 38.21 -14.42
CA ASN A 409 -8.05 37.46 -15.44
C ASN A 409 -6.89 36.61 -14.87
N SER A 410 -6.46 36.92 -13.66
CA SER A 410 -5.39 36.26 -12.89
C SER A 410 -5.79 36.14 -11.41
N SER A 411 -5.18 35.22 -10.66
CA SER A 411 -5.33 35.10 -9.20
C SER A 411 -4.97 36.38 -8.44
N LEU A 412 -4.07 37.20 -8.99
CA LEU A 412 -3.67 38.49 -8.41
C LEU A 412 -4.86 39.45 -8.27
N GLN A 413 -5.89 39.28 -9.11
CA GLN A 413 -7.10 40.11 -9.15
C GLN A 413 -8.26 39.52 -8.32
N LEU A 414 -8.03 38.45 -7.56
CA LEU A 414 -9.04 37.88 -6.66
C LEU A 414 -9.33 38.83 -5.48
N PRO A 415 -10.60 39.10 -5.13
CA PRO A 415 -10.92 39.98 -4.01
C PRO A 415 -10.36 39.49 -2.67
N ASP A 416 -9.86 40.41 -1.84
CA ASP A 416 -9.29 40.10 -0.51
C ASP A 416 -10.24 39.27 0.39
N ARG A 417 -11.57 39.37 0.21
CA ARG A 417 -12.57 38.54 0.91
C ARG A 417 -12.52 37.06 0.49
N VAL A 418 -12.24 36.76 -0.77
CA VAL A 418 -12.10 35.38 -1.29
C VAL A 418 -10.82 34.76 -0.74
N LEU A 419 -9.73 35.52 -0.74
CA LEU A 419 -8.42 35.08 -0.29
C LEU A 419 -8.34 34.89 1.23
N ASN A 420 -8.93 35.81 2.02
CA ASN A 420 -9.05 35.64 3.47
C ASN A 420 -10.00 34.49 3.84
N PHE A 421 -11.02 34.17 3.04
CA PHE A 421 -11.80 32.96 3.26
C PHE A 421 -10.92 31.72 3.03
N LEU A 422 -10.25 31.59 1.88
CA LEU A 422 -9.40 30.43 1.59
C LEU A 422 -8.36 30.16 2.68
N LYS A 423 -7.76 31.24 3.21
CA LYS A 423 -6.74 31.23 4.26
C LYS A 423 -7.06 30.28 5.42
N ASP A 424 -8.32 30.29 5.86
CA ASP A 424 -8.85 29.52 6.99
C ASP A 424 -9.72 28.31 6.56
N HIS A 425 -9.94 28.11 5.26
CA HIS A 425 -10.88 27.12 4.68
C HIS A 425 -10.24 26.30 3.55
N PHE A 426 -9.06 25.74 3.80
CA PHE A 426 -8.30 24.94 2.83
C PHE A 426 -8.66 23.43 2.85
N LEU A 427 -9.44 22.97 3.82
CA LEU A 427 -9.89 21.58 3.97
C LEU A 427 -11.33 21.42 3.47
N MET A 428 -11.58 20.42 2.64
CA MET A 428 -12.93 20.02 2.23
C MET A 428 -13.62 19.17 3.30
N ASP A 429 -14.93 19.33 3.45
CA ASP A 429 -15.77 18.51 4.34
C ASP A 429 -16.03 17.11 3.77
N GLY A 430 -16.24 17.03 2.47
CA GLY A 430 -16.46 15.77 1.75
C GLY A 430 -15.21 14.88 1.71
N GLN A 431 -15.42 13.58 1.78
CA GLN A 431 -14.38 12.56 1.61
C GLN A 431 -14.48 11.91 0.22
N VAL A 432 -13.34 11.72 -0.45
CA VAL A 432 -13.28 10.92 -1.67
C VAL A 432 -13.22 9.45 -1.26
N ARG A 433 -14.34 8.74 -1.39
CA ARG A 433 -14.43 7.31 -1.06
C ARG A 433 -13.92 6.47 -2.23
N SER A 434 -13.19 5.39 -1.93
CA SER A 434 -12.69 4.47 -2.94
C SER A 434 -13.68 3.35 -3.30
N ARG A 435 -13.38 2.63 -4.38
CA ARG A 435 -13.65 1.20 -4.50
C ARG A 435 -12.40 0.44 -4.05
N MET A 436 -12.49 -0.38 -3.01
CA MET A 436 -11.44 -1.34 -2.68
C MET A 436 -11.39 -2.43 -3.78
N LEU A 437 -10.19 -2.73 -4.29
CA LEU A 437 -9.97 -3.78 -5.28
C LEU A 437 -9.42 -5.06 -4.64
N LEU A 438 -8.41 -4.89 -3.80
CA LEU A 438 -7.60 -5.97 -3.23
C LEU A 438 -7.35 -5.68 -1.76
N LEU A 439 -7.60 -6.66 -0.91
CA LEU A 439 -7.08 -6.73 0.45
C LEU A 439 -6.13 -7.92 0.50
N GLN A 440 -4.88 -7.67 0.90
CA GLN A 440 -3.84 -8.69 1.02
C GLN A 440 -3.28 -8.69 2.45
N PRO A 441 -3.77 -9.57 3.34
CA PRO A 441 -3.30 -9.65 4.73
C PRO A 441 -1.84 -10.10 4.89
N GLN A 442 -1.28 -10.79 3.88
CA GLN A 442 0.02 -11.47 3.96
C GLN A 442 1.18 -10.74 3.27
N ALA A 443 0.94 -9.61 2.61
CA ALA A 443 1.98 -8.85 1.92
C ALA A 443 1.86 -7.35 2.18
N ARG A 444 3.00 -6.73 2.49
CA ARG A 444 3.16 -5.28 2.64
C ARG A 444 3.49 -4.66 1.29
N TYR A 445 2.50 -4.24 0.55
CA TYR A 445 2.69 -3.51 -0.71
C TYR A 445 3.27 -2.12 -0.44
N GLN A 446 4.25 -1.74 -1.25
CA GLN A 446 4.93 -0.44 -1.18
C GLN A 446 4.79 0.36 -2.46
N ARG A 447 4.62 -0.29 -3.62
CA ARG A 447 4.56 0.33 -4.94
C ARG A 447 3.47 -0.26 -5.83
N VAL A 448 2.91 0.55 -6.73
CA VAL A 448 1.94 0.13 -7.75
C VAL A 448 2.23 0.76 -9.12
N ALA A 449 2.17 -0.07 -10.16
CA ALA A 449 2.03 0.37 -11.55
C ALA A 449 0.82 -0.32 -12.18
N VAL A 450 0.12 0.33 -13.11
CA VAL A 450 -1.09 -0.25 -13.76
C VAL A 450 -1.01 -0.10 -15.27
N HIS A 451 -1.24 -1.21 -15.99
CA HIS A 451 -1.38 -1.22 -17.43
C HIS A 451 -2.82 -1.55 -17.82
N ARG A 452 -3.43 -0.73 -18.69
CA ARG A 452 -4.67 -1.07 -19.37
C ARG A 452 -4.36 -1.87 -20.64
N VAL A 453 -4.56 -3.19 -20.58
CA VAL A 453 -4.13 -4.15 -21.60
C VAL A 453 -5.34 -4.58 -22.46
N PRO A 454 -5.29 -4.49 -23.79
CA PRO A 454 -6.31 -5.10 -24.65
C PRO A 454 -6.13 -6.63 -24.68
N GLY A 455 -7.12 -7.36 -24.17
CA GLY A 455 -7.28 -8.79 -24.45
C GLY A 455 -8.01 -9.02 -25.78
N LEU A 456 -8.41 -10.27 -26.07
CA LEU A 456 -9.11 -10.63 -27.31
C LEU A 456 -10.52 -10.02 -27.44
N HIS A 457 -11.15 -9.63 -26.33
CA HIS A 457 -12.55 -9.18 -26.28
C HIS A 457 -12.73 -7.85 -25.54
N HIS A 458 -12.02 -7.64 -24.44
CA HIS A 458 -12.14 -6.47 -23.57
C HIS A 458 -10.75 -5.97 -23.12
N ALA A 459 -10.67 -4.72 -22.70
CA ALA A 459 -9.47 -4.16 -22.07
C ALA A 459 -9.53 -4.35 -20.55
N TYR A 460 -8.43 -4.82 -19.96
CA TYR A 460 -8.32 -5.14 -18.53
C TYR A 460 -7.23 -4.30 -17.87
N ASP A 461 -7.49 -3.85 -16.65
CA ASP A 461 -6.48 -3.18 -15.82
C ASP A 461 -5.66 -4.24 -15.07
N VAL A 462 -4.39 -4.38 -15.45
CA VAL A 462 -3.39 -5.26 -14.82
C VAL A 462 -2.51 -4.42 -13.89
N LEU A 463 -2.49 -4.80 -12.63
CA LEU A 463 -1.72 -4.19 -11.56
C LEU A 463 -0.41 -4.95 -11.35
N PHE A 464 0.68 -4.21 -11.23
CA PHE A 464 1.99 -4.67 -10.79
C PHE A 464 2.26 -4.09 -9.41
N LEU A 465 2.40 -4.94 -8.40
CA LEU A 465 2.45 -4.55 -6.99
C LEU A 465 3.76 -5.01 -6.36
N GLY A 466 4.61 -4.05 -5.99
CA GLY A 466 5.90 -4.31 -5.35
C GLY A 466 5.77 -4.38 -3.82
N THR A 467 6.40 -5.37 -3.20
CA THR A 467 6.34 -5.59 -1.73
C THR A 467 7.56 -5.06 -0.99
N GLY A 468 7.43 -4.97 0.34
CA GLY A 468 8.54 -4.65 1.25
C GLY A 468 9.59 -5.76 1.44
N ASP A 469 9.36 -6.96 0.89
CA ASP A 469 10.26 -8.13 1.00
C ASP A 469 10.82 -8.60 -0.36
N GLY A 470 10.76 -7.74 -1.39
CA GLY A 470 11.43 -7.96 -2.68
C GLY A 470 10.64 -8.78 -3.69
N ARG A 471 9.32 -8.92 -3.49
CA ARG A 471 8.39 -9.62 -4.38
C ARG A 471 7.62 -8.64 -5.28
N LEU A 472 7.21 -9.16 -6.43
CA LEU A 472 6.36 -8.50 -7.42
C LEU A 472 5.13 -9.37 -7.65
N HIS A 473 3.95 -8.87 -7.33
CA HIS A 473 2.68 -9.54 -7.66
C HIS A 473 2.11 -8.91 -8.93
N LYS A 474 1.75 -9.74 -9.91
CA LYS A 474 0.96 -9.35 -11.08
C LYS A 474 -0.49 -9.78 -10.85
N ALA A 475 -1.43 -8.86 -10.95
CA ALA A 475 -2.84 -9.13 -10.70
C ALA A 475 -3.76 -8.42 -11.71
N VAL A 476 -4.92 -8.99 -12.00
CA VAL A 476 -5.91 -8.41 -12.93
C VAL A 476 -7.23 -8.12 -12.19
N ASN A 477 -7.82 -6.95 -12.48
CA ASN A 477 -9.18 -6.60 -12.03
C ASN A 477 -10.21 -7.29 -12.95
N VAL A 478 -10.96 -8.24 -12.38
CA VAL A 478 -11.97 -9.08 -13.06
C VAL A 478 -13.34 -8.74 -12.47
N GLY A 479 -13.96 -7.67 -12.97
CA GLY A 479 -15.23 -7.14 -12.48
C GLY A 479 -15.19 -6.79 -10.97
N PRO A 480 -15.90 -7.53 -10.09
CA PRO A 480 -15.90 -7.33 -8.65
C PRO A 480 -14.75 -8.05 -7.91
N ARG A 481 -13.91 -8.84 -8.60
CA ARG A 481 -12.81 -9.61 -7.99
C ARG A 481 -11.45 -9.16 -8.55
N VAL A 482 -10.39 -9.48 -7.81
CA VAL A 482 -9.01 -9.41 -8.32
C VAL A 482 -8.44 -10.83 -8.33
N HIS A 483 -7.80 -11.22 -9.43
CA HIS A 483 -7.05 -12.47 -9.54
C HIS A 483 -5.55 -12.15 -9.58
N ILE A 484 -4.77 -12.77 -8.70
CA ILE A 484 -3.30 -12.62 -8.70
C ILE A 484 -2.71 -13.74 -9.56
N ILE A 485 -2.18 -13.36 -10.73
CA ILE A 485 -1.71 -14.26 -11.80
C ILE A 485 -0.39 -14.92 -11.38
N GLU A 486 0.59 -14.12 -10.96
CA GLU A 486 1.92 -14.57 -10.58
C GLU A 486 2.51 -13.70 -9.45
N GLU A 487 3.29 -14.33 -8.57
CA GLU A 487 4.18 -13.70 -7.59
C GLU A 487 5.62 -14.08 -7.93
N LEU A 488 6.47 -13.08 -8.15
CA LEU A 488 7.87 -13.25 -8.52
C LEU A 488 8.76 -12.67 -7.42
N GLN A 489 9.65 -13.48 -6.84
CA GLN A 489 10.70 -12.98 -5.95
C GLN A 489 11.81 -12.34 -6.81
N ILE A 490 11.83 -11.01 -6.92
CA ILE A 490 12.71 -10.26 -7.84
C ILE A 490 13.95 -9.67 -7.17
N PHE A 491 13.92 -9.51 -5.85
CA PHE A 491 15.08 -9.21 -5.00
C PHE A 491 15.14 -10.23 -3.85
N SER A 492 16.29 -10.35 -3.17
CA SER A 492 16.42 -11.18 -1.96
C SER A 492 15.50 -10.69 -0.84
N SER A 493 15.06 -11.59 0.05
CA SER A 493 14.23 -11.18 1.21
C SER A 493 14.93 -10.10 2.03
N GLY A 494 14.15 -9.10 2.48
CA GLY A 494 14.65 -7.88 3.13
C GLY A 494 15.08 -6.75 2.18
N GLN A 495 15.03 -6.94 0.86
CA GLN A 495 15.26 -5.88 -0.13
C GLN A 495 13.93 -5.36 -0.71
N PRO A 496 13.32 -4.29 -0.16
CA PRO A 496 12.02 -3.78 -0.59
C PRO A 496 12.02 -3.26 -2.03
N VAL A 497 10.89 -3.38 -2.72
CA VAL A 497 10.68 -2.77 -4.04
C VAL A 497 10.48 -1.26 -3.87
N GLN A 498 11.58 -0.52 -3.94
CA GLN A 498 11.65 0.93 -3.71
C GLN A 498 11.05 1.77 -4.85
N ASN A 499 11.02 1.26 -6.08
CA ASN A 499 10.41 1.96 -7.22
C ASN A 499 9.90 0.98 -8.30
N LEU A 500 8.89 1.39 -9.07
CA LEU A 500 8.33 0.68 -10.22
C LEU A 500 8.13 1.66 -11.39
N LEU A 501 8.58 1.28 -12.59
CA LEU A 501 8.41 2.06 -13.81
C LEU A 501 8.06 1.13 -14.98
N LEU A 502 6.96 1.43 -15.68
CA LEU A 502 6.39 0.59 -16.72
C LEU A 502 6.64 1.18 -18.12
N ASP A 503 7.27 0.39 -19.00
CA ASP A 503 7.29 0.61 -20.45
C ASP A 503 6.16 -0.21 -21.09
N THR A 504 5.05 0.48 -21.34
CA THR A 504 3.86 -0.10 -22.00
C THR A 504 4.09 -0.45 -23.46
N HIS A 505 5.01 0.23 -24.15
CA HIS A 505 5.29 0.05 -25.57
C HIS A 505 6.16 -1.18 -25.85
N ARG A 506 7.08 -1.51 -24.93
CA ARG A 506 7.96 -2.70 -25.03
C ARG A 506 7.49 -3.88 -24.21
N GLY A 507 6.51 -3.69 -23.32
CA GLY A 507 6.07 -4.75 -22.41
C GLY A 507 7.11 -5.07 -21.33
N LEU A 508 7.74 -4.04 -20.78
CA LEU A 508 8.77 -4.16 -19.74
C LEU A 508 8.37 -3.42 -18.46
N LEU A 509 8.65 -4.02 -17.31
CA LEU A 509 8.57 -3.37 -16.01
C LEU A 509 9.97 -3.30 -15.41
N TYR A 510 10.41 -2.09 -15.09
CA TYR A 510 11.62 -1.84 -14.32
C TYR A 510 11.27 -1.70 -12.84
N ALA A 511 11.96 -2.43 -11.97
CA ALA A 511 11.80 -2.34 -10.53
C ALA A 511 13.15 -2.07 -9.86
N ALA A 512 13.18 -1.19 -8.86
CA ALA A 512 14.40 -0.82 -8.14
C ALA A 512 14.32 -1.18 -6.65
N SER A 513 15.48 -1.42 -6.03
CA SER A 513 15.65 -1.69 -4.60
C SER A 513 16.95 -1.06 -4.08
N HIS A 514 17.39 -1.39 -2.85
CA HIS A 514 18.68 -0.90 -2.37
C HIS A 514 19.88 -1.60 -3.03
N SER A 515 19.72 -2.84 -3.52
CA SER A 515 20.82 -3.59 -4.16
C SER A 515 20.93 -3.39 -5.67
N GLY A 516 19.86 -3.02 -6.39
CA GLY A 516 19.95 -2.86 -7.84
C GLY A 516 18.61 -2.53 -8.52
N VAL A 517 18.62 -2.64 -9.85
CA VAL A 517 17.44 -2.54 -10.72
C VAL A 517 17.24 -3.86 -11.44
N VAL A 518 15.99 -4.30 -11.61
CA VAL A 518 15.63 -5.44 -12.46
C VAL A 518 14.72 -5.02 -13.62
N GLN A 519 14.82 -5.76 -14.71
CA GLN A 519 14.01 -5.61 -15.92
C GLN A 519 13.19 -6.89 -16.13
N VAL A 520 11.88 -6.79 -15.91
CA VAL A 520 10.93 -7.91 -15.91
C VAL A 520 9.98 -7.78 -17.10
N PRO A 521 9.89 -8.76 -18.01
CA PRO A 521 8.86 -8.78 -19.05
C PRO A 521 7.46 -8.86 -18.42
N VAL A 522 6.50 -8.09 -18.92
CA VAL A 522 5.14 -7.99 -18.33
C VAL A 522 4.34 -9.29 -18.35
N ALA A 523 4.72 -10.25 -19.18
CA ALA A 523 4.20 -11.62 -19.21
C ALA A 523 5.25 -12.59 -19.78
N ASN A 524 5.15 -13.88 -19.46
CA ASN A 524 5.82 -14.95 -20.19
C ASN A 524 4.82 -16.05 -20.54
N CYS A 525 4.08 -15.90 -21.64
CA CYS A 525 3.01 -16.84 -22.01
C CYS A 525 3.52 -18.28 -22.25
N SER A 526 4.81 -18.46 -22.54
CA SER A 526 5.47 -19.76 -22.71
C SER A 526 5.52 -20.61 -21.42
N LEU A 527 5.28 -19.99 -20.25
CA LEU A 527 5.06 -20.68 -18.98
C LEU A 527 3.83 -21.59 -19.03
N TYR A 528 2.81 -21.20 -19.79
CA TYR A 528 1.52 -21.88 -19.88
C TYR A 528 1.55 -22.94 -20.99
N ARG A 529 2.02 -24.14 -20.63
CA ARG A 529 2.34 -25.21 -21.60
C ARG A 529 1.11 -25.88 -22.24
N SER A 530 -0.07 -25.78 -21.64
CA SER A 530 -1.32 -26.34 -22.18
C SER A 530 -2.41 -25.28 -22.39
N CYS A 531 -3.49 -25.66 -23.07
CA CYS A 531 -4.69 -24.86 -23.21
C CYS A 531 -5.30 -24.50 -21.84
N GLY A 532 -5.34 -25.47 -20.91
CA GLY A 532 -5.85 -25.27 -19.56
C GLY A 532 -5.00 -24.27 -18.77
N ASP A 533 -3.68 -24.47 -18.75
CA ASP A 533 -2.74 -23.57 -18.09
C ASP A 533 -2.87 -22.12 -18.59
N CYS A 534 -3.08 -21.94 -19.91
CA CYS A 534 -3.18 -20.65 -20.58
C CYS A 534 -4.49 -19.90 -20.24
N LEU A 535 -5.61 -20.62 -20.14
CA LEU A 535 -6.92 -20.05 -19.80
C LEU A 535 -7.07 -19.82 -18.30
N LEU A 536 -6.69 -20.80 -17.47
CA LEU A 536 -6.73 -20.70 -16.00
C LEU A 536 -5.79 -19.63 -15.45
N ALA A 537 -4.71 -19.29 -16.16
CA ALA A 537 -3.85 -18.17 -15.81
C ALA A 537 -4.56 -16.80 -15.80
N ARG A 538 -5.70 -16.65 -16.50
CA ARG A 538 -6.48 -15.40 -16.60
C ARG A 538 -5.59 -14.18 -16.93
N ASP A 539 -4.55 -14.36 -17.74
CA ASP A 539 -3.55 -13.34 -18.04
C ASP A 539 -3.93 -12.55 -19.32
N PRO A 540 -4.31 -11.25 -19.24
CA PRO A 540 -4.78 -10.50 -20.41
C PRO A 540 -3.76 -10.39 -21.55
N TYR A 541 -2.47 -10.54 -21.23
CA TYR A 541 -1.38 -10.54 -22.20
C TYR A 541 -1.27 -11.85 -23.00
N CYS A 542 -1.94 -12.93 -22.58
CA CYS A 542 -1.74 -14.29 -23.11
C CYS A 542 -3.03 -14.93 -23.61
N ALA A 543 -2.93 -15.66 -24.73
CA ALA A 543 -4.06 -16.36 -25.34
C ALA A 543 -3.61 -17.70 -25.98
N TRP A 544 -4.52 -18.67 -26.03
CA TRP A 544 -4.24 -19.98 -26.61
C TRP A 544 -4.41 -19.95 -28.13
N SER A 545 -3.35 -20.28 -28.87
CA SER A 545 -3.32 -20.23 -30.34
C SER A 545 -3.81 -21.52 -31.02
N GLY A 546 -4.39 -22.45 -30.27
CA GLY A 546 -4.76 -23.79 -30.74
C GLY A 546 -3.67 -24.84 -30.59
N SER A 547 -2.39 -24.44 -30.46
CA SER A 547 -1.24 -25.34 -30.27
C SER A 547 -0.26 -24.91 -29.18
N SER A 548 -0.14 -23.61 -28.88
CA SER A 548 0.60 -23.12 -27.69
C SER A 548 -0.02 -21.82 -27.16
N CYS A 549 0.26 -21.49 -25.90
CA CYS A 549 -0.07 -20.17 -25.35
C CYS A 549 0.91 -19.12 -25.91
N LYS A 550 0.40 -17.96 -26.34
CA LYS A 550 1.18 -16.91 -27.00
C LYS A 550 0.75 -15.53 -26.54
N HIS A 551 1.64 -14.56 -26.70
CA HIS A 551 1.35 -13.16 -26.37
C HIS A 551 0.29 -12.58 -27.33
N VAL A 552 -0.71 -11.89 -26.81
CA VAL A 552 -1.91 -11.46 -27.54
C VAL A 552 -1.59 -10.52 -28.71
N SER A 553 -0.52 -9.71 -28.62
CA SER A 553 -0.07 -8.85 -29.73
C SER A 553 0.47 -9.59 -30.96
N LEU A 554 0.65 -10.92 -30.87
CA LEU A 554 1.01 -11.78 -32.00
C LEU A 554 -0.24 -12.33 -32.73
N TYR A 555 -1.45 -12.06 -32.24
CA TYR A 555 -2.68 -12.48 -32.90
C TYR A 555 -2.99 -11.58 -34.10
N GLN A 556 -3.12 -12.20 -35.27
CA GLN A 556 -3.46 -11.53 -36.53
C GLN A 556 -4.72 -12.22 -37.09
N PRO A 557 -5.93 -11.71 -36.82
CA PRO A 557 -7.19 -12.40 -37.11
C PRO A 557 -7.35 -12.83 -38.57
N GLU A 558 -6.83 -12.03 -39.51
CA GLU A 558 -6.93 -12.26 -40.96
C GLU A 558 -6.03 -13.40 -41.47
N LEU A 559 -4.96 -13.73 -40.74
CA LEU A 559 -4.00 -14.79 -41.10
C LEU A 559 -4.11 -16.03 -40.18
N ALA A 560 -4.95 -15.96 -39.14
CA ALA A 560 -5.11 -17.02 -38.16
C ALA A 560 -6.03 -18.13 -38.68
N THR A 561 -5.47 -19.30 -39.00
CA THR A 561 -6.22 -20.49 -39.45
C THR A 561 -7.18 -21.07 -38.39
N ARG A 562 -7.07 -20.64 -37.14
CA ARG A 562 -8.01 -20.87 -36.03
C ARG A 562 -8.09 -19.59 -35.19
N GLN A 563 -9.29 -19.24 -34.71
CA GLN A 563 -9.44 -18.17 -33.73
C GLN A 563 -8.66 -18.53 -32.44
N TRP A 564 -7.99 -17.55 -31.85
CA TRP A 564 -7.32 -17.72 -30.56
C TRP A 564 -8.34 -17.61 -29.43
N ILE A 565 -8.04 -18.26 -28.30
CA ILE A 565 -8.97 -18.39 -27.18
C ILE A 565 -8.38 -17.73 -25.93
N GLN A 566 -9.16 -16.87 -25.27
CA GLN A 566 -8.83 -16.23 -23.99
C GLN A 566 -10.11 -16.01 -23.19
N ASP A 567 -10.11 -16.36 -21.92
CA ASP A 567 -11.22 -16.12 -20.99
C ASP A 567 -10.67 -15.72 -19.62
N ILE A 568 -10.69 -14.42 -19.35
CA ILE A 568 -10.19 -13.82 -18.10
C ILE A 568 -11.26 -13.91 -17.00
N GLU A 569 -12.54 -13.91 -17.37
CA GLU A 569 -13.67 -13.71 -16.46
C GLU A 569 -14.25 -15.03 -15.95
N GLY A 570 -14.58 -15.96 -16.86
CA GLY A 570 -15.02 -17.30 -16.51
C GLY A 570 -13.86 -18.23 -16.16
N ALA A 571 -12.77 -18.15 -16.93
CA ALA A 571 -11.72 -19.18 -17.05
C ALA A 571 -12.27 -20.57 -17.41
N ASN A 572 -13.22 -20.64 -18.36
CA ASN A 572 -13.83 -21.89 -18.82
C ASN A 572 -12.88 -22.73 -19.71
N ALA A 573 -11.77 -23.18 -19.13
CA ALA A 573 -10.84 -24.11 -19.76
C ALA A 573 -11.51 -25.44 -20.14
N LYS A 574 -12.53 -25.87 -19.37
CA LYS A 574 -13.25 -27.13 -19.59
C LYS A 574 -13.90 -27.21 -20.96
N ASP A 575 -14.79 -26.28 -21.27
CA ASP A 575 -15.55 -26.35 -22.53
C ASP A 575 -14.68 -25.89 -23.70
N LEU A 576 -13.87 -24.84 -23.51
CA LEU A 576 -13.09 -24.23 -24.58
C LEU A 576 -11.93 -25.11 -25.05
N CYS A 577 -11.21 -25.80 -24.14
CA CYS A 577 -10.12 -26.69 -24.54
C CYS A 577 -10.64 -28.01 -25.13
N SER A 578 -11.79 -28.51 -24.67
CA SER A 578 -12.40 -29.74 -25.20
C SER A 578 -12.87 -29.61 -26.64
N ILE A 579 -13.13 -28.40 -27.13
CA ILE A 579 -13.47 -28.16 -28.55
C ILE A 579 -12.20 -28.14 -29.43
N SER A 580 -11.07 -27.64 -28.89
CA SER A 580 -9.81 -27.47 -29.65
C SER A 580 -9.16 -28.79 -30.10
N SER A 581 -9.53 -29.93 -29.49
CA SER A 581 -9.01 -31.27 -29.81
C SER A 581 -9.80 -31.99 -30.92
N VAL A 582 -11.08 -31.64 -31.15
CA VAL A 582 -11.98 -32.40 -32.02
C VAL A 582 -11.70 -32.22 -33.52
N VAL A 583 -11.07 -31.11 -33.92
CA VAL A 583 -10.80 -30.77 -35.34
C VAL A 583 -9.35 -31.07 -35.75
N SER A 584 -8.70 -32.03 -35.10
CA SER A 584 -7.31 -32.42 -35.32
C SER A 584 -7.20 -33.79 -36.02
N LEU A 585 -7.71 -33.88 -37.25
CA LEU A 585 -7.79 -35.10 -38.09
C LEU A 585 -6.45 -35.75 -38.48
N SER A 586 -5.33 -35.31 -37.90
CA SER A 586 -4.00 -35.91 -38.07
C SER A 586 -3.12 -35.72 -36.82
N PHE A 587 -3.71 -35.80 -35.62
CA PHE A 587 -2.99 -35.77 -34.36
C PHE A 587 -3.50 -36.86 -33.42
N VAL A 588 -2.60 -37.75 -32.98
CA VAL A 588 -2.86 -38.66 -31.86
C VAL A 588 -3.18 -37.82 -30.62
N PRO A 589 -4.07 -38.25 -29.70
CA PRO A 589 -4.32 -37.51 -28.48
C PRO A 589 -3.05 -37.39 -27.63
N THR A 590 -2.37 -36.24 -27.68
CA THR A 590 -1.24 -35.91 -26.81
C THR A 590 -1.76 -35.54 -25.41
N GLY A 591 -2.40 -36.51 -24.77
CA GLY A 591 -2.94 -36.47 -23.42
C GLY A 591 -2.39 -37.61 -22.54
N GLU A 592 -1.94 -38.71 -23.15
CA GLU A 592 -1.05 -39.67 -22.48
C GLU A 592 0.36 -39.08 -22.48
N LYS A 593 0.83 -38.64 -21.30
CA LYS A 593 2.27 -38.56 -21.06
C LYS A 593 2.79 -40.00 -21.05
N PRO A 594 3.84 -40.35 -21.80
CA PRO A 594 4.37 -41.71 -21.78
C PRO A 594 4.78 -42.04 -20.34
N CYS A 595 4.33 -43.19 -19.85
CA CYS A 595 4.52 -43.61 -18.46
C CYS A 595 6.01 -43.62 -18.12
N GLU A 596 6.43 -42.76 -17.19
CA GLU A 596 7.84 -42.63 -16.82
C GLU A 596 8.26 -43.88 -16.03
N GLN A 597 9.19 -44.66 -16.58
CA GLN A 597 9.66 -45.89 -15.94
C GLN A 597 10.57 -45.55 -14.77
N VAL A 598 10.14 -45.89 -13.55
CA VAL A 598 10.87 -45.59 -12.30
C VAL A 598 11.31 -46.89 -11.66
N GLN A 599 12.63 -47.07 -11.50
CA GLN A 599 13.18 -48.26 -10.86
C GLN A 599 13.09 -48.14 -9.34
N PHE A 600 12.48 -49.14 -8.70
CA PHE A 600 12.40 -49.25 -7.24
C PHE A 600 13.13 -50.51 -6.73
N GLN A 601 13.85 -50.34 -5.63
CA GLN A 601 14.38 -51.46 -4.85
C GLN A 601 13.30 -52.02 -3.91
N PRO A 602 13.25 -53.35 -3.69
CA PRO A 602 12.32 -53.95 -2.75
C PRO A 602 12.48 -53.40 -1.32
N ASN A 603 11.35 -53.14 -0.66
CA ASN A 603 11.27 -52.67 0.74
C ASN A 603 11.88 -51.29 1.04
N THR A 604 12.24 -50.49 0.02
CA THR A 604 12.58 -49.08 0.23
C THR A 604 11.34 -48.20 0.36
N VAL A 605 11.56 -46.94 0.75
CA VAL A 605 10.56 -45.87 0.72
C VAL A 605 10.89 -44.97 -0.46
N ASN A 606 9.95 -44.81 -1.39
CA ASN A 606 10.14 -44.07 -2.64
C ASN A 606 9.09 -42.95 -2.76
N THR A 607 9.41 -41.87 -3.48
CA THR A 607 8.54 -40.71 -3.66
C THR A 607 8.31 -40.39 -5.13
N LEU A 608 7.05 -40.44 -5.57
CA LEU A 608 6.64 -39.97 -6.90
C LEU A 608 6.18 -38.50 -6.81
N ALA A 609 6.83 -37.62 -7.56
CA ALA A 609 6.58 -36.19 -7.49
C ALA A 609 5.25 -35.80 -8.19
N CYS A 610 4.59 -34.75 -7.72
CA CYS A 610 3.53 -34.08 -8.48
C CYS A 610 3.72 -32.56 -8.48
N PRO A 611 4.58 -32.03 -9.37
CA PRO A 611 4.83 -30.60 -9.50
C PRO A 611 3.64 -29.90 -10.15
N LEU A 612 2.85 -29.18 -9.34
CA LEU A 612 1.82 -28.27 -9.83
C LEU A 612 2.41 -26.91 -10.17
N LEU A 613 2.05 -26.37 -11.33
CA LEU A 613 2.32 -24.97 -11.67
C LEU A 613 1.43 -24.01 -10.85
N SER A 614 0.22 -24.44 -10.49
CA SER A 614 -0.81 -23.62 -9.85
C SER A 614 -0.96 -23.94 -8.36
N ASN A 615 -0.79 -22.92 -7.53
CA ASN A 615 -1.08 -22.92 -6.08
C ASN A 615 -2.59 -23.06 -5.78
N LEU A 616 -3.46 -22.77 -6.76
CA LEU A 616 -4.92 -22.86 -6.63
C LEU A 616 -5.45 -24.23 -7.07
N ALA A 617 -4.63 -25.04 -7.74
CA ALA A 617 -4.99 -26.38 -8.16
C ALA A 617 -4.86 -27.40 -7.02
N THR A 618 -5.80 -28.34 -6.98
CA THR A 618 -5.71 -29.53 -6.10
C THR A 618 -5.11 -30.71 -6.86
N ARG A 619 -4.60 -31.71 -6.13
CA ARG A 619 -4.01 -32.93 -6.70
C ARG A 619 -4.95 -34.12 -6.52
N LEU A 620 -5.07 -34.94 -7.55
CA LEU A 620 -5.72 -36.25 -7.50
C LEU A 620 -4.74 -37.31 -7.99
N TRP A 621 -4.39 -38.25 -7.11
CA TRP A 621 -3.59 -39.41 -7.46
C TRP A 621 -4.49 -40.61 -7.78
N LEU A 622 -4.23 -41.26 -8.93
CA LEU A 622 -4.87 -42.50 -9.36
C LEU A 622 -3.81 -43.62 -9.45
N HIS A 623 -4.18 -44.84 -9.08
CA HIS A 623 -3.45 -46.08 -9.37
C HIS A 623 -4.33 -46.98 -10.25
N ASN A 624 -3.85 -47.34 -11.45
CA ASN A 624 -4.61 -48.07 -12.46
C ASN A 624 -6.03 -47.50 -12.70
N GLY A 625 -6.17 -46.17 -12.72
CA GLY A 625 -7.43 -45.45 -12.90
C GLY A 625 -8.33 -45.32 -11.66
N ALA A 626 -8.01 -45.98 -10.54
CA ALA A 626 -8.75 -45.85 -9.28
C ALA A 626 -8.10 -44.80 -8.34
N PRO A 627 -8.87 -43.96 -7.63
CA PRO A 627 -8.30 -42.97 -6.72
C PRO A 627 -7.59 -43.62 -5.53
N ILE A 628 -6.39 -43.12 -5.20
CA ILE A 628 -5.57 -43.67 -4.14
C ILE A 628 -6.14 -43.28 -2.77
N ASN A 629 -6.75 -44.26 -2.09
CA ASN A 629 -7.09 -44.14 -0.68
C ASN A 629 -5.83 -44.24 0.18
N ALA A 630 -5.68 -43.36 1.17
CA ALA A 630 -4.54 -43.38 2.09
C ALA A 630 -4.46 -44.73 2.81
N SER A 631 -3.32 -45.41 2.68
CA SER A 631 -3.09 -46.78 3.15
C SER A 631 -1.69 -46.93 3.74
N ALA A 632 -1.36 -48.11 4.26
CA ALA A 632 -0.03 -48.39 4.80
C ALA A 632 1.09 -48.42 3.73
N SER A 633 0.75 -48.57 2.45
CA SER A 633 1.70 -48.64 1.33
C SER A 633 1.68 -47.43 0.40
N CYS A 634 0.62 -46.62 0.44
CA CYS A 634 0.40 -45.45 -0.40
C CYS A 634 -0.06 -44.26 0.47
N HIS A 635 0.75 -43.22 0.58
CA HIS A 635 0.44 -42.04 1.39
C HIS A 635 0.82 -40.73 0.68
N VAL A 636 -0.14 -39.84 0.43
CA VAL A 636 0.15 -38.52 -0.14
C VAL A 636 0.76 -37.61 0.93
N LEU A 637 1.93 -37.06 0.67
CA LEU A 637 2.66 -36.17 1.58
C LEU A 637 1.99 -34.78 1.66
N PRO A 638 2.28 -33.96 2.70
CA PRO A 638 1.82 -32.58 2.78
C PRO A 638 2.29 -31.68 1.61
N THR A 639 3.35 -32.07 0.91
CA THR A 639 3.81 -31.43 -0.34
C THR A 639 2.91 -31.72 -1.54
N GLY A 640 2.13 -32.82 -1.48
CA GLY A 640 1.29 -33.35 -2.54
C GLY A 640 1.88 -34.52 -3.34
N ASP A 641 3.14 -34.88 -3.05
CA ASP A 641 3.83 -36.01 -3.68
C ASP A 641 3.37 -37.34 -3.07
N LEU A 642 3.45 -38.44 -3.83
CA LEU A 642 3.02 -39.76 -3.36
C LEU A 642 4.19 -40.55 -2.76
N LEU A 643 4.09 -40.87 -1.48
CA LEU A 643 4.98 -41.79 -0.79
C LEU A 643 4.53 -43.24 -1.04
N LEU A 644 5.44 -44.07 -1.54
CA LEU A 644 5.27 -45.50 -1.72
C LEU A 644 6.14 -46.25 -0.71
N VAL A 645 5.53 -47.21 -0.01
CA VAL A 645 6.15 -47.93 1.12
C VAL A 645 5.89 -49.43 0.99
N GLY A 646 6.96 -50.23 0.93
CA GLY A 646 6.87 -51.70 0.96
C GLY A 646 6.76 -52.37 -0.41
N THR A 647 6.09 -53.53 -0.45
CA THR A 647 6.22 -54.50 -1.55
C THR A 647 5.35 -54.21 -2.78
N GLN A 648 6.00 -54.19 -3.95
CA GLN A 648 5.47 -54.48 -5.29
C GLN A 648 4.05 -53.94 -5.61
N GLN A 649 3.84 -52.64 -5.47
CA GLN A 649 2.69 -51.98 -6.10
C GLN A 649 3.00 -51.69 -7.58
N LEU A 650 2.84 -52.70 -8.43
CA LEU A 650 2.96 -52.58 -9.89
C LEU A 650 1.73 -51.88 -10.50
N GLY A 651 1.87 -51.37 -11.72
CA GLY A 651 0.82 -50.67 -12.47
C GLY A 651 0.96 -49.14 -12.47
N GLU A 652 0.11 -48.47 -13.23
CA GLU A 652 0.27 -47.04 -13.54
C GLU A 652 -0.14 -46.13 -12.37
N PHE A 653 0.73 -45.19 -12.00
CA PHE A 653 0.45 -44.12 -11.03
C PHE A 653 0.35 -42.76 -11.73
N GLN A 654 -0.85 -42.19 -11.80
CA GLN A 654 -1.10 -40.89 -12.44
C GLN A 654 -1.37 -39.81 -11.39
N CYS A 655 -0.71 -38.65 -11.50
CA CYS A 655 -1.14 -37.43 -10.80
C CYS A 655 -1.87 -36.50 -11.76
N TRP A 656 -3.04 -36.05 -11.34
CA TRP A 656 -3.89 -35.09 -12.04
C TRP A 656 -3.99 -33.78 -11.25
N SER A 657 -3.94 -32.64 -11.94
CA SER A 657 -4.33 -31.34 -11.40
C SER A 657 -5.82 -31.10 -11.61
N LEU A 658 -6.48 -30.49 -10.62
CA LEU A 658 -7.87 -30.04 -10.70
C LEU A 658 -7.99 -28.57 -10.27
N GLU A 659 -8.46 -27.71 -11.17
CA GLU A 659 -8.63 -26.26 -10.95
C GLU A 659 -9.87 -25.77 -11.73
N GLU A 660 -10.76 -25.02 -11.07
CA GLU A 660 -12.02 -24.47 -11.64
C GLU A 660 -12.87 -25.49 -12.44
N GLY A 661 -12.80 -26.79 -12.08
CA GLY A 661 -13.51 -27.88 -12.75
C GLY A 661 -12.88 -28.38 -14.06
N PHE A 662 -11.70 -27.87 -14.42
CA PHE A 662 -10.81 -28.46 -15.42
C PHE A 662 -9.88 -29.50 -14.78
N GLN A 663 -9.45 -30.51 -15.54
CA GLN A 663 -8.54 -31.56 -15.07
C GLN A 663 -7.45 -31.86 -16.12
N GLN A 664 -6.21 -32.09 -15.66
CA GLN A 664 -5.05 -32.28 -16.55
C GLN A 664 -4.04 -33.27 -15.95
N LEU A 665 -3.50 -34.17 -16.78
CA LEU A 665 -2.47 -35.13 -16.38
C LEU A 665 -1.13 -34.40 -16.17
N VAL A 666 -0.67 -34.38 -14.92
CA VAL A 666 0.59 -33.73 -14.48
C VAL A 666 1.76 -34.68 -14.65
N ALA A 667 1.62 -35.93 -14.24
CA ALA A 667 2.63 -36.97 -14.36
C ALA A 667 1.99 -38.36 -14.45
N SER A 668 2.66 -39.30 -15.11
CA SER A 668 2.34 -40.73 -15.05
C SER A 668 3.62 -41.52 -14.85
N TYR A 669 3.60 -42.48 -13.94
CA TYR A 669 4.75 -43.28 -13.50
C TYR A 669 4.43 -44.77 -13.54
N CYS A 670 5.35 -45.55 -14.10
CA CYS A 670 5.30 -47.00 -14.14
C CYS A 670 6.47 -47.54 -13.32
N PRO A 671 6.23 -48.19 -12.17
CA PRO A 671 7.30 -48.66 -11.31
C PRO A 671 7.79 -50.05 -11.75
N GLU A 672 9.07 -50.15 -12.06
CA GLU A 672 9.75 -51.42 -12.32
C GLU A 672 10.54 -51.87 -11.08
N VAL A 673 10.48 -53.16 -10.78
CA VAL A 673 11.20 -53.74 -9.63
C VAL A 673 12.55 -54.27 -10.10
N VAL A 674 13.62 -53.72 -9.54
CA VAL A 674 14.97 -54.29 -9.73
C VAL A 674 15.20 -55.32 -8.62
N GLU A 675 15.19 -56.60 -8.97
CA GLU A 675 15.71 -57.65 -8.09
C GLU A 675 17.25 -57.60 -8.06
N ASP A 676 17.87 -57.92 -6.93
CA ASP A 676 19.34 -57.99 -6.78
C ASP A 676 19.91 -59.21 -7.54
N GLY A 677 19.95 -59.10 -8.87
CA GLY A 677 20.64 -60.03 -9.76
C GLY A 677 22.15 -59.96 -9.54
N VAL A 678 22.77 -61.13 -9.32
CA VAL A 678 24.22 -61.26 -9.13
C VAL A 678 24.96 -60.62 -10.30
N ALA A 679 25.94 -59.77 -10.00
CA ALA A 679 26.73 -59.07 -11.00
C ALA A 679 27.50 -60.05 -11.90
N ASP A 680 27.31 -59.92 -13.21
CA ASP A 680 28.23 -60.40 -14.24
C ASP A 680 28.49 -59.27 -15.25
N GLN A 681 29.71 -59.23 -15.81
CA GLN A 681 30.20 -58.08 -16.58
C GLN A 681 30.08 -58.32 -18.09
N THR A 682 29.24 -57.53 -18.77
CA THR A 682 29.39 -57.28 -20.22
C THR A 682 29.11 -55.83 -20.58
N ASP A 683 30.10 -55.15 -21.17
CA ASP A 683 29.94 -53.81 -21.74
C ASP A 683 29.13 -53.84 -23.05
N GLN A 684 28.07 -53.04 -23.11
CA GLN A 684 27.69 -52.32 -24.33
C GLN A 684 26.80 -51.11 -24.02
N GLY A 685 27.03 -50.01 -24.73
CA GLY A 685 26.56 -48.68 -24.32
C GLY A 685 25.14 -48.32 -24.78
N GLY A 686 24.35 -47.78 -23.85
CA GLY A 686 23.08 -47.08 -24.11
C GLY A 686 22.62 -46.33 -22.85
N SER A 687 22.19 -45.07 -23.02
CA SER A 687 21.48 -44.21 -22.03
C SER A 687 21.69 -44.49 -20.53
N VAL A 688 22.48 -43.64 -19.87
CA VAL A 688 22.65 -43.66 -18.40
C VAL A 688 21.30 -43.45 -17.68
N PRO A 689 20.86 -44.34 -16.77
CA PRO A 689 19.66 -44.15 -15.98
C PRO A 689 19.87 -43.09 -14.88
N VAL A 690 18.82 -42.33 -14.55
CA VAL A 690 18.88 -41.30 -13.50
C VAL A 690 18.74 -41.94 -12.13
N ILE A 691 19.87 -42.28 -11.50
CA ILE A 691 19.91 -42.81 -10.14
C ILE A 691 19.56 -41.69 -9.15
N ILE A 692 18.32 -41.68 -8.64
CA ILE A 692 17.86 -40.75 -7.60
C ILE A 692 18.48 -41.15 -6.27
N SER A 693 19.66 -40.58 -5.96
CA SER A 693 20.34 -40.81 -4.67
C SER A 693 19.57 -40.16 -3.52
N THR A 694 18.94 -40.99 -2.69
CA THR A 694 18.16 -40.61 -1.49
C THR A 694 18.98 -39.97 -0.36
N SER A 695 20.27 -39.69 -0.59
CA SER A 695 21.17 -38.98 0.32
C SER A 695 21.30 -37.47 0.06
N ARG A 696 20.59 -36.92 -0.95
CA ARG A 696 20.45 -35.48 -1.16
C ARG A 696 19.01 -35.00 -1.00
N VAL A 697 18.57 -34.93 0.25
CA VAL A 697 17.62 -33.87 0.63
C VAL A 697 18.33 -32.54 0.41
N SER A 698 17.97 -31.83 -0.66
CA SER A 698 18.43 -30.46 -0.89
C SER A 698 17.91 -29.57 0.24
N ALA A 699 18.76 -29.25 1.21
CA ALA A 699 18.45 -28.21 2.19
C ALA A 699 18.16 -26.89 1.44
N PRO A 700 17.11 -26.14 1.84
CA PRO A 700 16.76 -24.89 1.16
C PRO A 700 17.90 -23.88 1.31
N ALA A 701 18.54 -23.52 0.19
CA ALA A 701 19.67 -22.61 0.19
C ALA A 701 19.23 -21.18 0.57
N GLY A 702 19.76 -20.65 1.66
CA GLY A 702 19.77 -19.20 1.93
C GLY A 702 18.50 -18.59 2.53
N GLY A 703 17.54 -19.38 3.03
CA GLY A 703 16.40 -18.85 3.78
C GLY A 703 16.65 -18.79 5.29
N GLN A 704 16.96 -17.62 5.85
CA GLN A 704 16.92 -17.40 7.32
C GLN A 704 15.48 -17.30 7.85
N ALA A 705 14.71 -18.37 7.70
CA ALA A 705 13.56 -18.60 8.56
C ALA A 705 14.10 -18.83 9.97
N SER A 706 13.80 -17.94 10.90
CA SER A 706 14.15 -18.11 12.30
C SER A 706 13.40 -19.32 12.87
N TRP A 707 14.12 -20.40 13.14
CA TRP A 707 13.59 -21.57 13.85
C TRP A 707 13.35 -21.25 15.33
N GLY A 708 12.38 -20.37 15.58
CA GLY A 708 11.62 -20.38 16.83
C GLY A 708 10.87 -21.70 16.88
N ALA A 709 11.48 -22.71 17.50
CA ALA A 709 10.86 -24.02 17.62
C ALA A 709 9.57 -23.89 18.44
N ASP A 710 8.43 -24.18 17.80
CA ASP A 710 7.12 -24.28 18.44
C ASP A 710 7.07 -25.48 19.41
N LYS A 711 7.77 -25.33 20.54
CA LYS A 711 7.35 -25.96 21.78
C LYS A 711 5.92 -25.50 22.01
N SER A 712 4.98 -26.44 21.96
CA SER A 712 3.56 -26.14 22.08
C SER A 712 3.23 -25.65 23.50
N TYR A 713 3.45 -24.36 23.76
CA TYR A 713 3.13 -23.65 25.00
C TYR A 713 1.62 -23.70 25.35
N TRP A 714 0.81 -24.38 24.55
CA TRP A 714 -0.59 -24.74 24.80
C TRP A 714 -0.83 -25.40 26.17
N LYS A 715 0.11 -26.22 26.66
CA LYS A 715 -0.03 -26.85 27.99
C LYS A 715 0.22 -25.85 29.10
N GLU A 716 1.29 -25.08 28.99
CA GLU A 716 1.64 -23.97 29.89
C GLU A 716 0.54 -22.89 29.89
N PHE A 717 -0.02 -22.56 28.73
CA PHE A 717 -1.12 -21.62 28.54
C PHE A 717 -2.40 -22.10 29.22
N LEU A 718 -2.79 -23.37 29.04
CA LEU A 718 -3.91 -23.96 29.79
C LEU A 718 -3.68 -23.91 31.30
N VAL A 719 -2.47 -24.24 31.77
CA VAL A 719 -2.12 -24.16 33.19
C VAL A 719 -2.22 -22.71 33.69
N MET A 720 -1.65 -21.74 32.97
CA MET A 720 -1.73 -20.31 33.33
C MET A 720 -3.17 -19.77 33.29
N CYS A 721 -3.99 -20.18 32.33
CA CYS A 721 -5.41 -19.82 32.27
C CYS A 721 -6.21 -20.40 33.44
N THR A 722 -6.00 -21.67 33.80
CA THR A 722 -6.68 -22.27 34.96
C THR A 722 -6.22 -21.64 36.28
N LEU A 723 -4.92 -21.38 36.44
CA LEU A 723 -4.38 -20.65 37.60
C LEU A 723 -4.91 -19.22 37.68
N PHE A 724 -5.02 -18.49 36.57
CA PHE A 724 -5.59 -17.14 36.53
C PHE A 724 -7.09 -17.15 36.89
N VAL A 725 -7.86 -18.08 36.33
CA VAL A 725 -9.29 -18.25 36.66
C VAL A 725 -9.48 -18.55 38.14
N LEU A 726 -8.65 -19.40 38.75
CA LEU A 726 -8.65 -19.64 40.20
C LEU A 726 -8.23 -18.40 41.00
N ALA A 727 -7.17 -17.71 40.57
CA ALA A 727 -6.65 -16.50 41.21
C ALA A 727 -7.63 -15.31 41.17
N VAL A 728 -8.57 -15.28 40.23
CA VAL A 728 -9.69 -14.32 40.19
C VAL A 728 -10.92 -14.83 40.95
N LEU A 729 -11.28 -16.12 40.81
CA LEU A 729 -12.45 -16.70 41.50
C LEU A 729 -12.32 -16.67 43.02
N PHE A 730 -11.15 -17.01 43.59
CA PHE A 730 -10.95 -17.00 45.04
C PHE A 730 -11.19 -15.62 45.69
N PRO A 731 -10.57 -14.50 45.24
CA PRO A 731 -10.85 -13.18 45.81
C PRO A 731 -12.27 -12.69 45.49
N VAL A 732 -12.85 -13.01 44.33
CA VAL A 732 -14.26 -12.66 44.03
C VAL A 732 -15.23 -13.39 44.98
N LEU A 733 -15.05 -14.70 45.19
CA LEU A 733 -15.85 -15.48 46.15
C LEU A 733 -15.62 -15.01 47.59
N PHE A 734 -14.39 -14.65 47.96
CA PHE A 734 -14.06 -14.07 49.26
C PHE A 734 -14.73 -12.71 49.49
N LEU A 735 -14.75 -11.82 48.49
CA LEU A 735 -15.46 -10.54 48.54
C LEU A 735 -16.98 -10.75 48.63
N LEU A 736 -17.55 -11.64 47.83
CA LEU A 736 -18.98 -11.99 47.88
C LEU A 736 -19.37 -12.62 49.22
N TYR A 737 -18.51 -13.44 49.82
CA TYR A 737 -18.70 -14.00 51.16
C TYR A 737 -18.62 -12.91 52.24
N ARG A 738 -17.60 -12.04 52.19
CA ARG A 738 -17.37 -10.93 53.13
C ARG A 738 -18.49 -9.88 53.08
N HIS A 739 -19.03 -9.59 51.90
CA HIS A 739 -20.14 -8.63 51.71
C HIS A 739 -21.53 -9.29 51.61
N ARG A 740 -21.66 -10.58 51.93
CA ARG A 740 -22.92 -11.35 51.91
C ARG A 740 -24.05 -10.68 52.72
N ASN A 741 -23.70 -9.98 53.80
CA ASN A 741 -24.67 -9.24 54.61
C ASN A 741 -25.05 -7.87 54.03
N SER A 742 -24.16 -7.19 53.28
CA SER A 742 -24.50 -5.95 52.56
C SER A 742 -25.41 -6.22 51.36
N MET A 743 -25.15 -7.28 50.59
CA MET A 743 -25.96 -7.62 49.40
C MET A 743 -27.43 -7.96 49.74
N LYS A 744 -27.69 -8.46 50.96
CA LYS A 744 -29.05 -8.66 51.48
C LYS A 744 -29.85 -7.36 51.67
N VAL A 745 -29.19 -6.20 51.77
CA VAL A 745 -29.88 -4.90 51.91
C VAL A 745 -30.35 -4.41 50.55
N PHE A 746 -29.48 -4.41 49.54
CA PHE A 746 -29.81 -3.96 48.18
C PHE A 746 -30.95 -4.76 47.54
N LEU A 747 -30.94 -6.09 47.69
CA LEU A 747 -32.03 -6.94 47.18
C LEU A 747 -33.38 -6.66 47.86
N LYS A 748 -33.40 -6.01 49.04
CA LYS A 748 -34.63 -5.65 49.75
C LYS A 748 -35.19 -4.27 49.38
N GLN A 749 -34.51 -3.55 48.49
CA GLN A 749 -34.84 -2.17 48.12
C GLN A 749 -35.37 -2.02 46.69
N GLY A 750 -35.41 -3.11 45.91
CA GLY A 750 -35.96 -3.16 44.55
C GLY A 750 -37.46 -3.48 44.44
N GLU A 751 -38.11 -3.94 45.52
CA GLU A 751 -39.49 -4.45 45.49
C GLU A 751 -40.54 -3.46 46.03
N CYS A 752 -40.47 -2.16 45.66
CA CYS A 752 -41.57 -1.21 45.88
C CYS A 752 -41.50 0.04 44.98
N ALA A 753 -42.18 0.02 43.82
CA ALA A 753 -42.89 1.16 43.18
C ALA A 753 -43.22 0.85 41.69
N SER A 754 -44.34 0.20 41.41
CA SER A 754 -44.86 0.02 40.04
C SER A 754 -46.30 0.54 39.92
N VAL A 755 -46.48 1.72 39.33
CA VAL A 755 -47.80 2.30 38.99
C VAL A 755 -47.71 2.98 37.61
N HIS A 756 -48.78 2.91 36.83
CA HIS A 756 -48.83 3.27 35.40
C HIS A 756 -49.28 4.73 35.09
N PRO A 757 -49.10 5.23 33.84
CA PRO A 757 -49.10 6.67 33.52
C PRO A 757 -50.36 7.24 32.85
N LYS A 758 -50.51 8.58 32.94
CA LYS A 758 -51.25 9.59 32.12
C LYS A 758 -51.21 10.93 32.90
N THR A 759 -51.36 12.16 32.39
CA THR A 759 -51.79 12.73 31.08
C THR A 759 -51.21 14.16 30.90
N CYS A 760 -51.29 14.74 29.69
CA CYS A 760 -51.18 16.20 29.41
C CYS A 760 -52.57 16.70 28.91
N PRO A 761 -52.95 18.02 28.85
CA PRO A 761 -52.24 19.12 28.15
C PRO A 761 -52.49 20.57 28.72
N VAL A 762 -52.45 21.62 27.85
CA VAL A 762 -52.88 23.05 28.02
C VAL A 762 -51.85 24.02 28.66
N VAL A 763 -51.77 25.34 28.34
CA VAL A 763 -51.51 26.10 27.07
C VAL A 763 -51.43 27.63 27.36
N LEU A 764 -50.23 28.23 27.21
CA LEU A 764 -49.92 29.60 26.70
C LEU A 764 -50.39 30.90 27.48
N PRO A 765 -50.15 32.18 27.03
CA PRO A 765 -49.56 33.29 27.84
C PRO A 765 -50.45 34.59 27.86
N PRO A 766 -50.02 35.90 27.88
CA PRO A 766 -48.70 36.57 28.03
C PRO A 766 -48.61 37.93 28.84
N GLU A 767 -47.42 38.57 28.77
CA GLU A 767 -47.14 40.02 28.53
C GLU A 767 -46.99 41.14 29.61
N THR A 768 -45.95 41.97 29.38
CA THR A 768 -45.80 43.44 29.64
C THR A 768 -45.30 44.06 30.98
N ARG A 769 -44.75 45.29 30.84
CA ARG A 769 -44.07 46.25 31.79
C ARG A 769 -45.05 47.44 32.12
N PRO A 770 -44.75 48.66 32.72
CA PRO A 770 -43.44 49.33 32.96
C PRO A 770 -43.21 50.42 34.11
N LEU A 771 -41.93 50.81 34.29
CA LEU A 771 -41.32 52.16 34.59
C LEU A 771 -41.53 53.02 35.89
N ASN A 772 -40.37 53.42 36.50
CA ASN A 772 -39.96 54.71 37.18
C ASN A 772 -40.68 55.25 38.46
N GLY A 773 -40.04 56.02 39.38
CA GLY A 773 -38.63 56.48 39.56
C GLY A 773 -38.42 57.55 40.70
N LEU A 774 -37.17 57.99 40.97
CA LEU A 774 -36.68 59.02 41.98
C LEU A 774 -36.64 58.55 43.47
N GLY A 775 -35.70 58.94 44.38
CA GLY A 775 -34.53 59.87 44.37
C GLY A 775 -33.46 59.59 45.49
N PRO A 776 -32.44 60.46 45.72
CA PRO A 776 -31.13 60.16 46.40
C PRO A 776 -30.94 60.81 47.82
N PRO A 777 -29.74 61.00 48.48
CA PRO A 777 -28.32 60.67 48.14
C PRO A 777 -27.35 60.18 49.29
N SER A 778 -26.13 59.72 48.94
CA SER A 778 -24.85 59.95 49.70
C SER A 778 -23.57 59.50 48.94
N THR A 779 -22.40 60.13 49.20
CA THR A 779 -21.05 59.92 48.58
C THR A 779 -19.94 60.24 49.62
N PRO A 780 -18.59 60.18 49.38
CA PRO A 780 -17.75 59.77 48.21
C PRO A 780 -16.75 58.61 48.57
N LEU A 781 -15.70 58.17 47.84
CA LEU A 781 -14.51 58.85 47.23
C LEU A 781 -13.74 57.94 46.21
N ASP A 782 -12.66 58.44 45.59
CA ASP A 782 -11.99 57.98 44.33
C ASP A 782 -10.45 58.36 44.41
N HIS A 783 -9.47 58.23 43.49
CA HIS A 783 -9.40 58.05 42.01
C HIS A 783 -7.96 57.73 41.46
N ARG A 784 -7.83 56.87 40.42
CA ARG A 784 -6.64 56.68 39.48
C ARG A 784 -5.30 56.17 40.09
N GLY A 785 -4.21 55.85 39.36
CA GLY A 785 -3.99 55.51 37.93
C GLY A 785 -2.60 55.90 37.32
N TYR A 786 -1.91 54.94 36.65
CA TYR A 786 -0.81 55.05 35.63
C TYR A 786 0.70 55.33 35.97
N GLN A 787 1.57 54.42 35.44
CA GLN A 787 2.87 54.58 34.72
C GLN A 787 4.27 54.96 35.33
N ALA A 788 5.25 54.05 35.07
CA ALA A 788 6.56 54.25 34.34
C ALA A 788 7.96 54.34 35.05
N LEU A 789 8.98 53.84 34.29
CA LEU A 789 10.45 54.08 34.25
C LEU A 789 11.49 53.38 35.19
N SER A 790 12.24 52.45 34.57
CA SER A 790 13.73 52.24 34.47
C SER A 790 14.75 52.12 35.64
N ASP A 791 15.72 51.22 35.37
CA ASP A 791 17.18 51.24 35.68
C ASP A 791 17.83 50.75 37.01
N SER A 792 18.30 49.49 36.95
CA SER A 792 19.69 49.05 37.29
C SER A 792 20.06 48.85 38.81
N PRO A 793 21.30 48.46 39.22
CA PRO A 793 21.57 47.23 40.01
C PRO A 793 22.18 47.53 41.43
N PRO A 794 22.75 46.59 42.23
CA PRO A 794 22.99 45.14 42.09
C PRO A 794 22.55 44.27 43.31
N GLY A 795 22.91 42.98 43.34
CA GLY A 795 22.99 42.20 44.59
C GLY A 795 22.75 40.69 44.44
N ALA A 796 23.71 39.86 44.86
CA ALA A 796 23.58 38.41 44.82
C ALA A 796 22.74 37.86 45.98
N ARG A 797 21.93 36.82 45.72
CA ARG A 797 21.39 35.92 46.75
C ARG A 797 21.56 34.47 46.31
N VAL A 798 22.21 33.70 47.18
CA VAL A 798 22.43 32.26 47.01
C VAL A 798 21.10 31.53 47.17
N PHE A 799 20.76 30.65 46.23
CA PHE A 799 19.76 29.60 46.44
C PHE A 799 20.48 28.29 46.77
N THR A 800 20.00 27.62 47.82
CA THR A 800 20.61 26.41 48.38
C THR A 800 20.26 25.16 47.56
N GLU A 801 21.26 24.31 47.34
CA GLU A 801 21.11 23.07 46.57
C GLU A 801 20.63 21.90 47.43
N SER A 802 19.35 21.52 47.28
CA SER A 802 18.80 20.19 47.54
C SER A 802 17.37 20.12 46.95
N GLU A 803 16.86 19.03 46.38
CA GLU A 803 17.40 17.67 46.25
C GLU A 803 17.53 17.28 44.76
N LYS A 804 18.68 16.72 44.35
CA LYS A 804 18.81 16.01 43.07
C LYS A 804 18.79 14.51 43.32
N ARG A 805 17.76 13.81 42.86
CA ARG A 805 17.91 12.37 42.57
C ARG A 805 18.75 12.23 41.29
N PRO A 806 19.81 11.43 41.26
CA PRO A 806 20.55 11.19 40.03
C PRO A 806 19.67 10.43 39.04
N LEU A 807 19.56 10.93 37.81
CA LEU A 807 18.93 10.21 36.72
C LEU A 807 19.85 9.06 36.29
N SER A 808 19.32 7.85 36.25
CA SER A 808 20.03 6.67 35.72
C SER A 808 20.20 6.84 34.21
N ILE A 809 21.44 6.96 33.76
CA ILE A 809 21.80 7.06 32.33
C ILE A 809 21.56 5.72 31.60
N GLN A 810 21.40 4.61 32.34
CA GLN A 810 21.15 3.29 31.77
C GLN A 810 19.69 3.06 31.34
N ASP A 811 18.75 3.88 31.81
CA ASP A 811 17.31 3.72 31.55
C ASP A 811 16.75 4.73 30.51
N SER A 812 17.61 5.59 29.95
CA SER A 812 17.22 6.56 28.92
C SER A 812 17.50 6.03 27.50
N PHE A 813 16.44 5.76 26.74
CA PHE A 813 16.53 5.40 25.32
C PHE A 813 15.69 6.34 24.45
N VAL A 814 16.08 6.44 23.17
CA VAL A 814 15.40 7.26 22.15
C VAL A 814 14.52 6.35 21.32
N GLU A 815 13.21 6.59 21.37
CA GLU A 815 12.23 5.86 20.56
C GLU A 815 11.92 6.68 19.30
N VAL A 816 12.18 6.10 18.12
CA VAL A 816 11.89 6.70 16.81
C VAL A 816 10.81 5.85 16.13
N SER A 817 9.64 6.42 15.88
CA SER A 817 8.59 5.69 15.15
C SER A 817 8.92 5.62 13.66
N PRO A 818 8.87 4.43 13.03
CA PRO A 818 9.01 4.31 11.58
C PRO A 818 7.82 4.91 10.80
N VAL A 819 6.79 5.40 11.50
CA VAL A 819 5.59 6.04 10.93
C VAL A 819 5.60 7.57 11.13
N CYS A 820 6.37 8.09 12.10
CA CYS A 820 6.52 9.54 12.32
C CYS A 820 7.91 9.86 12.91
N PRO A 821 8.78 10.59 12.18
CA PRO A 821 10.22 10.68 12.46
C PRO A 821 10.60 11.68 13.57
N ARG A 822 9.76 11.86 14.60
CA ARG A 822 10.12 12.63 15.80
C ARG A 822 10.80 11.71 16.82
N PRO A 823 12.09 11.89 17.16
CA PRO A 823 12.72 11.12 18.24
C PRO A 823 12.10 11.52 19.59
N ARG A 824 11.66 10.54 20.38
CA ARG A 824 11.17 10.76 21.74
C ARG A 824 12.16 10.23 22.76
N VAL A 825 12.61 11.09 23.66
CA VAL A 825 13.50 10.70 24.77
C VAL A 825 12.64 10.28 25.96
N ARG A 826 12.78 9.03 26.38
CA ARG A 826 12.09 8.52 27.58
C ARG A 826 13.00 8.65 28.80
N LEU A 827 12.51 9.28 29.87
CA LEU A 827 13.24 9.45 31.12
C LEU A 827 12.51 8.68 32.22
N GLY A 828 12.72 7.35 32.22
CA GLY A 828 12.02 6.43 33.11
C GLY A 828 10.51 6.39 32.84
N SER A 829 9.72 6.80 33.84
CA SER A 829 8.25 6.82 33.76
C SER A 829 7.66 8.08 33.14
N GLU A 830 8.41 9.18 33.00
CA GLU A 830 7.94 10.41 32.34
C GLU A 830 8.32 10.45 30.86
N ILE A 831 7.41 11.01 30.05
CA ILE A 831 7.64 11.37 28.64
C ILE A 831 7.57 12.90 28.58
N ARG A 832 8.56 13.52 27.94
CA ARG A 832 8.56 14.97 27.64
C ARG A 832 8.99 15.18 26.20
N ASP A 833 8.26 16.04 25.48
CA ASP A 833 8.67 16.51 24.16
C ASP A 833 9.82 17.53 24.32
N SER A 834 11.06 17.04 24.38
CA SER A 834 12.26 17.87 24.47
C SER A 834 12.67 18.41 23.10
N VAL A 835 12.67 19.74 22.94
CA VAL A 835 13.33 20.40 21.80
C VAL A 835 14.84 20.37 22.05
N VAL A 836 15.56 19.62 21.20
CA VAL A 836 17.02 19.60 21.05
C VAL A 836 17.32 19.51 19.55
#